data_AF-A0A522DPE3-F1
#
_entry.id   AF-A0A522DPE3-F1
#
_cell.length_a   1.000
_cell.length_b   1.000
_cell.length_c   1.000
_cell.angle_alpha   90.00
_cell.angle_beta   90.00
_cell.angle_gamma   90.00
#
_symmetry.space_group_name_H-M   'P 1'
#
loop_
_entity.id
_entity.type
_entity.pdbx_description
1 polymer ?
#
loop_
_entity_poly.entity_id
_entity_poly.type
_entity_poly.pdbx_seq_one_letter_code
_entity_poly.pdbx_strand_id
1 'polypeptide(L)'
;MSDAFVGFLLYSEYPVDGGDLVINAGKNIKGAVSDQFIDSWLLRMGDTEERNPTVWGVALGYTTDGFGNAADASAPLFQQNIGSFGGGKVAVSASGNIDDLSVMMPTTGKQLGVPDDDTTTNIEDYLTNVVQVQGGGEMQVNAGGDIAGGAYYLGKGDGVISAGGEISGSANQFVDGPQLVMGDSRLSLNANSSISISAVSDAMILHNGDANFFTYTDTSGISLKSLSGDVHLGADTSVIADPEILGLVNSSQVALSNIYPASLQATAFGGSVLLDDQVTLFPSATANLTILAKNNISSADSSLRLSMSDADKAFLPGAESPLSSQKLNNNLIDAILNPFGVDDLVHAATPVHTGDEEPVRLVSSEGDIRSIQVNVPKKLIIQSGKDLTNVLISAQHVNEADVSIISAGRDIRYTSERDPEGRLKDNPNKIEIAGPGDVLVKSGRDIDFGASGGLSTIADIANKNLVSDVGANITVLAGLNNGSPDYAAFLDIVKYADHYNDYKALVTAFMRERSGNPALAEAEALPAFRQLNAEDYAAIQPSLDALLGTEYTGQYAQIKALVTPFMQQFLGDPSLTDDAALKAFATLNAEQYLPIQAQLNVLVNKVFFNELKISGSASAASDTAGNARGFGAIETLFPGTSWNGDLSLFFSKLQTLQGGDINLLVPGGEINAGLAVSFSGAKEASELGIVAQGPGDINAFVHDDFIVNQSRVFALSAGDILIWSSEGDIDAGRGAKSAIAAPPPVHGVDEFGNATTDFLPIVSGSGIRTAATAGDTAGDVFLFAPKGVVNAGEAGIGGTNVTISATAVLGANNIQVGGIGTGVPTASTGSLAAGLTGVSNLTASVSQVAQASADMSKDSDESDKKSLKLGVLSVDVIGYGDGTGNDDAKKNKARSGS
;
A
#
# COMPACT_ATOMS: atom_id res chain seq x y z
N MET A 1 -35.62 15.21 48.58
CA MET A 1 -34.19 15.07 48.26
C MET A 1 -33.48 14.75 49.55
N SER A 2 -33.24 13.47 49.77
CA SER A 2 -32.54 12.95 50.94
C SER A 2 -31.03 13.17 50.77
N ASP A 3 -30.23 12.61 51.66
CA ASP A 3 -28.80 12.35 51.43
C ASP A 3 -28.50 11.65 50.06
N ALA A 4 -29.53 11.28 49.28
CA ALA A 4 -29.61 10.70 47.91
C ALA A 4 -28.70 11.29 46.84
N PHE A 5 -27.91 12.27 47.17
CA PHE A 5 -27.18 13.09 46.25
C PHE A 5 -25.79 13.19 46.83
N VAL A 6 -25.70 13.76 48.02
CA VAL A 6 -24.50 13.91 48.86
C VAL A 6 -23.64 12.65 48.92
N GLY A 7 -24.18 11.42 49.03
CA GLY A 7 -23.50 10.10 49.24
C GLY A 7 -22.65 9.49 48.11
N PHE A 8 -23.15 9.47 46.88
CA PHE A 8 -22.36 9.06 45.71
C PHE A 8 -21.54 10.26 45.18
N LEU A 9 -22.05 11.48 45.44
CA LEU A 9 -21.28 12.73 45.51
C LEU A 9 -20.28 12.81 46.70
N LEU A 10 -20.15 11.80 47.57
CA LEU A 10 -19.38 11.90 48.85
C LEU A 10 -18.00 11.23 48.79
N TYR A 11 -17.57 10.71 47.63
CA TYR A 11 -16.24 10.09 47.48
C TYR A 11 -15.41 10.56 46.28
N SER A 12 -16.03 11.31 45.36
CA SER A 12 -15.37 11.88 44.18
C SER A 12 -15.51 13.41 44.22
N GLU A 13 -14.37 14.09 44.16
CA GLU A 13 -14.28 15.53 44.06
C GLU A 13 -14.20 15.94 42.58
N TYR A 14 -14.87 17.03 42.25
CA TYR A 14 -14.84 17.67 40.92
C TYR A 14 -14.20 19.05 41.06
N PRO A 15 -12.88 19.12 41.32
CA PRO A 15 -12.19 20.38 41.50
C PRO A 15 -12.30 21.22 40.23
N VAL A 16 -12.40 22.52 40.42
CA VAL A 16 -12.49 23.54 39.37
C VAL A 16 -11.48 24.63 39.66
N ASP A 17 -11.00 25.29 38.61
CA ASP A 17 -10.01 26.38 38.73
C ASP A 17 -8.77 25.97 39.53
N GLY A 18 -8.19 24.82 39.16
CA GLY A 18 -6.91 24.35 39.69
C GLY A 18 -5.83 25.43 39.59
N GLY A 19 -4.95 25.49 40.60
CA GLY A 19 -3.86 26.46 40.63
C GLY A 19 -2.64 26.02 39.83
N ASP A 20 -1.74 26.96 39.55
CA ASP A 20 -0.47 26.68 38.89
C ASP A 20 0.55 26.12 39.89
N LEU A 21 1.26 25.06 39.48
CA LEU A 21 2.38 24.48 40.21
C LEU A 21 3.68 24.68 39.44
N VAL A 22 4.67 25.29 40.08
CA VAL A 22 6.01 25.47 39.51
C VAL A 22 7.06 24.86 40.43
N ILE A 23 7.83 23.90 39.90
CA ILE A 23 8.94 23.24 40.61
C ILE A 23 10.22 23.51 39.83
N ASN A 24 11.22 24.07 40.50
CA ASN A 24 12.55 24.32 39.92
C ASN A 24 13.63 23.70 40.80
N ALA A 25 14.34 22.72 40.27
CA ALA A 25 15.47 22.08 40.93
C ALA A 25 16.79 22.50 40.27
N GLY A 26 17.73 23.03 41.07
CA GLY A 26 19.07 23.40 40.59
C GLY A 26 19.98 22.22 40.23
N LYS A 27 19.51 20.98 40.40
CA LYS A 27 20.18 19.72 40.03
C LYS A 27 19.12 18.75 39.49
N ASN A 28 19.06 17.53 40.03
CA ASN A 28 18.16 16.48 39.59
C ASN A 28 16.84 16.52 40.37
N ILE A 29 15.78 15.97 39.76
CA ILE A 29 14.55 15.58 40.44
C ILE A 29 14.51 14.06 40.45
N LYS A 30 14.21 13.48 41.61
CA LYS A 30 13.97 12.05 41.74
C LYS A 30 12.56 11.85 42.27
N GLY A 31 11.69 11.31 41.44
CA GLY A 31 10.37 10.85 41.83
C GLY A 31 10.46 9.62 42.73
N ALA A 32 9.44 9.45 43.56
CA ALA A 32 9.26 8.21 44.30
C ALA A 32 8.54 7.21 43.40
N VAL A 33 9.08 6.00 43.29
CA VAL A 33 8.41 4.85 42.65
C VAL A 33 7.11 4.57 43.41
N SER A 34 6.03 4.39 42.68
CA SER A 34 4.68 4.21 43.23
C SER A 34 4.13 2.86 42.80
N ASP A 35 3.67 2.07 43.75
CA ASP A 35 2.82 0.89 43.52
C ASP A 35 1.37 1.29 43.17
N GLN A 36 1.00 2.54 43.45
CA GLN A 36 -0.28 3.12 43.05
C GLN A 36 -0.26 3.65 41.61
N PHE A 37 -1.34 3.36 40.86
CA PHE A 37 -1.68 4.00 39.58
C PHE A 37 -3.06 4.68 39.59
N ILE A 38 -3.63 4.95 38.41
CA ILE A 38 -4.79 5.84 38.20
C ILE A 38 -6.07 5.36 38.92
N ASP A 39 -6.35 4.05 38.97
CA ASP A 39 -7.57 3.50 39.60
C ASP A 39 -7.71 3.80 41.09
N SER A 40 -6.61 4.13 41.78
CA SER A 40 -6.66 4.35 43.23
C SER A 40 -7.22 5.71 43.63
N TRP A 41 -7.22 6.68 42.71
CA TRP A 41 -7.64 8.06 43.01
C TRP A 41 -8.46 8.69 41.89
N LEU A 42 -8.51 8.14 40.68
CA LEU A 42 -9.41 8.56 39.61
C LEU A 42 -10.58 7.60 39.53
N LEU A 43 -11.64 7.92 40.27
CA LEU A 43 -12.84 7.10 40.34
C LEU A 43 -13.73 7.37 39.14
N ARG A 44 -14.34 6.31 38.61
CA ARG A 44 -15.20 6.36 37.43
C ARG A 44 -16.27 5.28 37.48
N MET A 45 -17.42 5.57 36.88
CA MET A 45 -18.51 4.62 36.65
C MET A 45 -19.18 4.93 35.32
N GLY A 46 -19.98 3.99 34.83
CA GLY A 46 -20.82 4.18 33.65
C GLY A 46 -21.21 2.86 33.01
N ASP A 47 -22.52 2.65 32.88
CA ASP A 47 -23.11 1.54 32.13
C ASP A 47 -24.50 1.97 31.64
N THR A 48 -24.59 2.42 30.38
CA THR A 48 -25.83 2.99 29.84
C THR A 48 -26.98 2.00 29.72
N GLU A 49 -26.70 0.69 29.63
CA GLU A 49 -27.77 -0.31 29.56
C GLU A 49 -28.42 -0.55 30.92
N GLU A 50 -27.65 -0.37 31.98
CA GLU A 50 -28.14 -0.38 33.36
C GLU A 50 -28.66 1.00 33.80
N ARG A 51 -28.70 1.98 32.89
CA ARG A 51 -29.03 3.40 33.13
C ARG A 51 -28.08 4.08 34.11
N ASN A 52 -26.91 3.51 34.33
CA ASN A 52 -25.87 4.10 35.15
C ASN A 52 -25.17 5.22 34.36
N PRO A 53 -25.16 6.45 34.88
CA PRO A 53 -24.58 7.60 34.19
C PRO A 53 -23.06 7.43 34.03
N THR A 54 -22.51 7.97 32.96
CA THR A 54 -21.05 8.15 32.89
C THR A 54 -20.66 9.28 33.82
N VAL A 55 -19.71 9.03 34.73
CA VAL A 55 -19.16 10.06 35.60
C VAL A 55 -17.76 9.64 36.06
N TRP A 56 -16.85 10.61 36.19
CA TRP A 56 -15.53 10.38 36.77
C TRP A 56 -15.03 11.60 37.53
N GLY A 57 -14.34 11.38 38.64
CA GLY A 57 -13.72 12.44 39.42
C GLY A 57 -12.68 11.89 40.38
N VAL A 58 -12.11 12.76 41.21
CA VAL A 58 -10.89 12.43 41.95
C VAL A 58 -11.16 12.22 43.43
N ALA A 59 -10.58 11.16 43.99
CA ALA A 59 -10.62 10.89 45.42
C ALA A 59 -9.33 11.41 46.06
N LEU A 60 -9.37 12.67 46.52
CA LEU A 60 -8.25 13.31 47.24
C LEU A 60 -8.35 13.10 48.77
N GLY A 61 -9.46 12.53 49.24
CA GLY A 61 -9.77 12.19 50.64
C GLY A 61 -10.13 10.72 50.85
N TYR A 62 -9.90 10.22 52.06
CA TYR A 62 -9.80 8.80 52.45
C TYR A 62 -11.10 7.96 52.37
N THR A 63 -10.98 6.65 52.08
CA THR A 63 -12.06 5.67 52.24
C THR A 63 -12.03 5.01 53.64
N THR A 64 -13.19 4.90 54.30
CA THR A 64 -13.36 4.00 55.46
C THR A 64 -14.10 2.75 55.05
N ASP A 65 -13.71 1.63 55.64
CA ASP A 65 -14.41 0.37 55.71
C ASP A 65 -15.90 0.52 56.11
N GLY A 66 -16.76 0.67 55.12
CA GLY A 66 -18.19 0.33 55.16
C GLY A 66 -19.15 1.13 56.08
N PHE A 67 -18.71 1.71 57.21
CA PHE A 67 -19.62 2.33 58.20
C PHE A 67 -18.99 3.46 59.06
N GLY A 68 -17.81 3.96 58.74
CA GLY A 68 -17.07 4.97 59.53
C GLY A 68 -17.23 6.42 59.06
N ASN A 69 -16.98 7.38 59.96
CA ASN A 69 -16.94 8.81 59.66
C ASN A 69 -15.57 9.15 59.03
N ALA A 70 -15.53 10.00 57.99
CA ALA A 70 -14.36 10.30 57.16
C ALA A 70 -13.14 10.94 57.90
N ALA A 71 -13.26 11.18 59.22
CA ALA A 71 -12.22 11.79 60.05
C ALA A 71 -11.16 10.81 60.60
N ASP A 72 -11.30 9.49 60.36
CA ASP A 72 -10.51 8.45 61.07
C ASP A 72 -9.42 7.75 60.22
N ALA A 73 -9.20 8.13 58.97
CA ALA A 73 -8.27 7.44 58.07
C ALA A 73 -6.80 7.91 58.17
N SER A 74 -5.85 7.01 57.85
CA SER A 74 -4.43 7.14 58.23
C SER A 74 -3.44 7.56 57.13
N ALA A 75 -3.78 7.49 55.82
CA ALA A 75 -2.91 7.94 54.71
C ALA A 75 -3.66 8.45 53.45
N PRO A 76 -3.19 9.51 52.76
CA PRO A 76 -3.85 10.10 51.59
C PRO A 76 -3.91 9.13 50.38
N LEU A 77 -4.99 9.20 49.60
CA LEU A 77 -5.24 8.31 48.46
C LEU A 77 -4.44 8.67 47.20
N PHE A 78 -3.91 9.89 47.06
CA PHE A 78 -3.03 10.25 45.94
C PHE A 78 -1.56 10.22 46.36
N GLN A 79 -0.76 9.37 45.73
CA GLN A 79 0.66 9.13 46.03
C GLN A 79 1.55 9.16 44.79
N GLN A 80 1.02 9.52 43.61
CA GLN A 80 1.75 9.55 42.34
C GLN A 80 2.50 10.87 42.09
N ASN A 81 3.43 11.19 42.98
CA ASN A 81 4.27 12.40 42.97
C ASN A 81 3.49 13.72 42.82
N ILE A 82 3.28 14.22 41.60
CA ILE A 82 2.69 15.54 41.33
C ILE A 82 1.29 15.37 40.73
N GLY A 83 0.28 16.00 41.34
CA GLY A 83 -1.08 16.08 40.84
C GLY A 83 -1.56 17.52 40.70
N SER A 84 -2.20 17.87 39.58
CA SER A 84 -2.98 19.10 39.44
C SER A 84 -4.41 18.76 39.09
N PHE A 85 -5.32 19.06 40.01
CA PHE A 85 -6.72 18.71 39.90
C PHE A 85 -7.56 19.97 39.64
N GLY A 86 -8.41 19.93 38.61
CA GLY A 86 -9.33 21.01 38.29
C GLY A 86 -8.80 22.09 37.34
N GLY A 87 -7.62 21.92 36.74
CA GLY A 87 -7.07 22.85 35.76
C GLY A 87 -5.64 23.31 36.05
N GLY A 88 -5.24 24.39 35.36
CA GLY A 88 -4.01 25.13 35.64
C GLY A 88 -2.79 24.66 34.85
N LYS A 89 -1.62 25.17 35.25
CA LYS A 89 -0.32 24.84 34.67
C LYS A 89 0.53 24.04 35.64
N VAL A 90 1.14 22.95 35.19
CA VAL A 90 2.22 22.27 35.92
C VAL A 90 3.53 22.48 35.15
N ALA A 91 4.47 23.20 35.74
CA ALA A 91 5.80 23.44 35.19
C ALA A 91 6.88 22.87 36.12
N VAL A 92 7.53 21.80 35.66
CA VAL A 92 8.64 21.14 36.35
C VAL A 92 9.93 21.39 35.57
N SER A 93 10.96 21.89 36.25
CA SER A 93 12.29 22.05 35.68
C SER A 93 13.39 21.49 36.59
N ALA A 94 14.34 20.76 35.99
CA ALA A 94 15.56 20.29 36.62
C ALA A 94 16.76 20.74 35.80
N SER A 95 17.80 21.29 36.44
CA SER A 95 19.05 21.61 35.73
C SER A 95 19.86 20.36 35.33
N GLY A 96 19.61 19.23 35.99
CA GLY A 96 20.16 17.91 35.66
C GLY A 96 19.06 16.95 35.20
N ASN A 97 19.05 15.73 35.76
CA ASN A 97 18.17 14.65 35.32
C ASN A 97 16.82 14.65 36.06
N ILE A 98 15.80 14.05 35.45
CA ILE A 98 14.54 13.70 36.09
C ILE A 98 14.40 12.17 36.05
N ASP A 99 14.33 11.53 37.21
CA ASP A 99 14.24 10.06 37.32
C ASP A 99 12.91 9.67 37.99
N ASP A 100 12.15 8.75 37.39
CA ASP A 100 10.93 8.13 37.95
C ASP A 100 9.84 9.13 38.39
N LEU A 101 9.73 10.28 37.72
CA LEU A 101 8.75 11.31 38.07
C LEU A 101 7.40 11.06 37.40
N SER A 102 6.34 11.11 38.21
CA SER A 102 4.96 11.12 37.74
C SER A 102 4.33 12.51 37.80
N VAL A 103 3.60 12.90 36.75
CA VAL A 103 2.83 14.14 36.68
C VAL A 103 1.41 13.84 36.19
N MET A 104 0.42 14.10 37.05
CA MET A 104 -0.97 13.72 36.85
C MET A 104 -1.86 14.97 36.72
N MET A 105 -2.41 15.21 35.55
CA MET A 105 -3.32 16.32 35.24
C MET A 105 -4.65 15.79 34.66
N PRO A 106 -5.48 15.13 35.49
CA PRO A 106 -6.73 14.52 35.05
C PRO A 106 -7.78 15.54 34.60
N THR A 107 -8.77 15.05 33.86
CA THR A 107 -10.08 15.69 33.79
C THR A 107 -11.03 15.05 34.79
N THR A 108 -12.11 15.75 35.13
CA THR A 108 -13.28 15.20 35.83
C THR A 108 -14.52 15.40 34.97
N GLY A 109 -15.38 14.40 34.89
CA GLY A 109 -16.63 14.42 34.13
C GLY A 109 -17.80 14.35 35.09
N LYS A 110 -18.48 15.48 35.29
CA LYS A 110 -19.65 15.59 36.17
C LYS A 110 -20.94 15.31 35.38
N GLN A 111 -21.78 14.41 35.86
CA GLN A 111 -23.07 14.13 35.23
C GLN A 111 -24.05 15.32 35.39
N LEU A 112 -24.65 15.74 34.28
CA LEU A 112 -25.70 16.77 34.17
C LEU A 112 -27.01 16.21 33.57
N GLY A 113 -27.07 14.90 33.32
CA GLY A 113 -28.25 14.20 32.84
C GLY A 113 -29.46 14.32 33.77
N VAL A 114 -30.63 13.93 33.27
CA VAL A 114 -31.88 13.96 34.03
C VAL A 114 -31.99 12.67 34.86
N PRO A 115 -32.05 12.74 36.20
CA PRO A 115 -32.26 11.55 37.04
C PRO A 115 -33.62 10.89 36.76
N ASP A 116 -33.69 9.57 36.91
CA ASP A 116 -34.97 8.83 36.88
C ASP A 116 -35.63 8.86 38.27
N ASP A 117 -36.54 9.82 38.49
CA ASP A 117 -37.24 10.00 39.77
C ASP A 117 -38.30 8.90 40.07
N ASP A 118 -38.56 7.97 39.13
CA ASP A 118 -39.62 6.94 39.25
C ASP A 118 -39.14 5.64 39.93
N THR A 119 -37.82 5.46 40.13
CA THR A 119 -37.25 4.25 40.72
C THR A 119 -37.07 4.38 42.23
N THR A 120 -38.01 3.80 43.00
CA THR A 120 -37.89 3.73 44.48
C THR A 120 -36.79 2.80 45.00
N THR A 121 -36.05 2.14 44.10
CA THR A 121 -35.07 1.08 44.42
C THR A 121 -33.63 1.35 43.92
N ASN A 122 -33.43 2.16 42.88
CA ASN A 122 -32.11 2.42 42.30
C ASN A 122 -31.87 3.93 42.17
N ILE A 123 -31.16 4.50 43.14
CA ILE A 123 -30.84 5.94 43.22
C ILE A 123 -29.76 6.40 42.21
N GLU A 124 -29.32 5.51 41.34
CA GLU A 124 -28.19 5.69 40.41
C GLU A 124 -28.65 5.81 38.94
N ASP A 125 -29.95 5.66 38.66
CA ASP A 125 -30.50 5.62 37.30
C ASP A 125 -30.72 7.03 36.70
N TYR A 126 -30.31 7.23 35.45
CA TYR A 126 -30.51 8.47 34.69
C TYR A 126 -31.30 8.23 33.39
N LEU A 127 -32.23 9.12 33.07
CA LEU A 127 -32.97 9.16 31.80
C LEU A 127 -32.12 9.66 30.64
N THR A 128 -31.10 10.48 30.92
CA THR A 128 -30.15 10.97 29.92
C THR A 128 -28.73 10.92 30.45
N ASN A 129 -27.76 10.66 29.57
CA ASN A 129 -26.34 10.74 29.86
C ASN A 129 -25.80 12.06 29.29
N VAL A 130 -25.32 12.99 30.14
CA VAL A 130 -24.81 14.30 29.71
C VAL A 130 -23.64 14.72 30.60
N VAL A 131 -22.41 14.45 30.17
CA VAL A 131 -21.24 14.70 31.01
C VAL A 131 -20.63 16.07 30.76
N GLN A 132 -20.45 16.84 31.84
CA GLN A 132 -19.65 18.06 31.83
C GLN A 132 -18.20 17.75 32.20
N VAL A 133 -17.31 17.81 31.20
CA VAL A 133 -15.87 17.60 31.39
C VAL A 133 -15.16 18.90 31.76
N GLN A 134 -14.38 18.86 32.85
CA GLN A 134 -13.54 19.96 33.34
C GLN A 134 -12.15 19.43 33.74
N GLY A 135 -11.20 20.32 34.02
CA GLY A 135 -9.81 19.96 34.34
C GLY A 135 -8.88 19.95 33.11
N GLY A 136 -7.81 19.15 33.17
CA GLY A 136 -6.69 19.24 32.22
C GLY A 136 -5.81 20.48 32.46
N GLY A 137 -5.12 20.96 31.43
CA GLY A 137 -4.33 22.18 31.53
C GLY A 137 -3.10 22.24 30.62
N GLU A 138 -2.08 22.93 31.09
CA GLU A 138 -0.77 23.02 30.42
C GLU A 138 0.29 22.25 31.22
N MET A 139 0.90 21.23 30.61
CA MET A 139 2.02 20.48 31.20
C MET A 139 3.34 20.93 30.59
N GLN A 140 4.33 21.26 31.43
CA GLN A 140 5.70 21.50 31.01
C GLN A 140 6.66 20.74 31.92
N VAL A 141 7.42 19.79 31.37
CA VAL A 141 8.46 19.04 32.10
C VAL A 141 9.78 19.22 31.37
N ASN A 142 10.80 19.76 32.03
CA ASN A 142 12.07 20.08 31.41
C ASN A 142 13.24 19.54 32.26
N ALA A 143 14.08 18.68 31.68
CA ALA A 143 15.35 18.25 32.25
C ALA A 143 16.51 18.86 31.46
N GLY A 144 17.51 19.40 32.15
CA GLY A 144 18.77 19.82 31.52
C GLY A 144 19.64 18.65 31.07
N GLY A 145 19.45 17.47 31.67
CA GLY A 145 20.00 16.19 31.26
C GLY A 145 18.90 15.24 30.77
N ASP A 146 18.88 14.03 31.32
CA ASP A 146 17.99 12.95 30.86
C ASP A 146 16.65 12.93 31.63
N ILE A 147 15.63 12.36 31.01
CA ILE A 147 14.37 11.95 31.67
C ILE A 147 14.28 10.43 31.60
N ALA A 148 14.25 9.76 32.75
CA ALA A 148 14.20 8.31 32.85
C ALA A 148 12.88 7.84 33.51
N GLY A 149 12.06 7.11 32.75
CA GLY A 149 10.80 6.50 33.19
C GLY A 149 9.76 7.49 33.71
N GLY A 150 8.91 7.01 34.60
CA GLY A 150 7.78 7.76 35.17
C GLY A 150 6.49 7.69 34.34
N ALA A 151 5.45 8.36 34.83
CA ALA A 151 4.13 8.37 34.20
C ALA A 151 3.58 9.79 34.05
N TYR A 152 3.14 10.15 32.83
CA TYR A 152 2.67 11.50 32.52
C TYR A 152 1.24 11.45 32.01
N TYR A 153 0.30 11.93 32.82
CA TYR A 153 -1.11 11.98 32.47
C TYR A 153 -1.58 13.39 32.17
N LEU A 154 -2.10 13.62 30.96
CA LEU A 154 -2.81 14.85 30.59
C LEU A 154 -4.20 14.50 30.04
N GLY A 155 -5.25 14.76 30.83
CA GLY A 155 -6.62 14.44 30.42
C GLY A 155 -7.20 15.39 29.37
N LYS A 156 -6.76 16.65 29.35
CA LYS A 156 -7.14 17.66 28.36
C LYS A 156 -6.10 18.76 28.26
N GLY A 157 -5.89 19.33 27.07
CA GLY A 157 -5.01 20.49 26.85
C GLY A 157 -3.69 20.15 26.16
N ASP A 158 -2.63 20.90 26.47
CA ASP A 158 -1.33 20.83 25.77
C ASP A 158 -0.19 20.51 26.74
N GLY A 159 0.68 19.57 26.36
CA GLY A 159 1.81 19.13 27.16
C GLY A 159 3.12 19.11 26.39
N VAL A 160 4.21 19.52 27.03
CA VAL A 160 5.58 19.44 26.50
C VAL A 160 6.51 18.81 27.54
N ILE A 161 7.19 17.74 27.15
CA ILE A 161 8.23 17.05 27.92
C ILE A 161 9.53 17.20 27.15
N SER A 162 10.56 17.77 27.75
CA SER A 162 11.84 18.06 27.08
C SER A 162 13.04 17.60 27.90
N ALA A 163 13.96 16.88 27.26
CA ALA A 163 15.24 16.45 27.83
C ALA A 163 16.42 17.06 27.06
N GLY A 164 17.37 17.62 27.80
CA GLY A 164 18.66 18.06 27.24
C GLY A 164 19.57 16.90 26.80
N GLY A 165 19.29 15.69 27.27
CA GLY A 165 19.87 14.42 26.85
C GLY A 165 18.82 13.50 26.19
N GLU A 166 18.62 12.30 26.73
CA GLU A 166 17.62 11.33 26.25
C GLU A 166 16.34 11.30 27.10
N ILE A 167 15.25 10.80 26.50
CA ILE A 167 14.08 10.30 27.21
C ILE A 167 14.13 8.78 27.11
N SER A 168 14.33 8.07 28.22
CA SER A 168 14.53 6.62 28.24
C SER A 168 13.79 5.97 29.42
N GLY A 169 13.88 4.65 29.54
CA GLY A 169 13.33 3.93 30.67
C GLY A 169 14.18 4.07 31.93
N SER A 170 13.57 3.86 33.09
CA SER A 170 14.30 3.92 34.37
C SER A 170 14.84 2.56 34.81
N ALA A 171 15.67 2.55 35.85
CA ALA A 171 16.15 1.32 36.47
C ALA A 171 15.14 0.67 37.42
N ASN A 172 13.99 1.30 37.70
CA ASN A 172 13.05 0.88 38.73
C ASN A 172 11.65 0.54 38.18
N GLN A 173 10.97 1.49 37.54
CA GLN A 173 9.60 1.36 37.02
C GLN A 173 9.51 2.03 35.65
N PHE A 174 8.72 1.46 34.73
CA PHE A 174 8.66 1.91 33.33
C PHE A 174 10.06 1.83 32.68
N VAL A 175 10.59 0.61 32.63
CA VAL A 175 11.98 0.29 32.27
C VAL A 175 12.30 0.47 30.79
N ASP A 176 11.27 0.55 29.95
CA ASP A 176 11.40 0.74 28.49
C ASP A 176 11.16 2.19 28.04
N GLY A 177 10.66 3.05 28.93
CA GLY A 177 10.38 4.46 28.66
C GLY A 177 9.27 4.98 29.58
N PRO A 178 8.97 6.29 29.60
CA PRO A 178 7.82 6.78 30.34
C PRO A 178 6.50 6.20 29.80
N GLN A 179 5.55 5.95 30.72
CA GLN A 179 4.15 5.68 30.38
C GLN A 179 3.42 6.99 30.12
N LEU A 180 2.85 7.14 28.95
CA LEU A 180 2.06 8.31 28.59
C LEU A 180 0.58 7.97 28.72
N VAL A 181 -0.15 8.83 29.41
CA VAL A 181 -1.60 8.69 29.57
C VAL A 181 -2.25 9.97 29.06
N MET A 182 -3.24 9.83 28.20
CA MET A 182 -3.81 10.95 27.46
C MET A 182 -5.33 10.88 27.46
N GLY A 183 -5.97 12.04 27.32
CA GLY A 183 -7.38 12.14 26.90
C GLY A 183 -7.47 13.04 25.66
N ASP A 184 -8.38 14.02 25.68
CA ASP A 184 -8.52 15.08 24.67
C ASP A 184 -7.35 16.08 24.73
N SER A 185 -6.14 15.60 24.39
CA SER A 185 -4.89 16.32 24.65
C SER A 185 -3.85 16.16 23.55
N ARG A 186 -2.92 17.11 23.49
CA ARG A 186 -1.74 17.04 22.63
C ARG A 186 -0.48 17.01 23.46
N LEU A 187 0.35 16.00 23.25
CA LEU A 187 1.58 15.81 24.01
C LEU A 187 2.79 15.82 23.08
N SER A 188 3.81 16.63 23.40
CA SER A 188 5.06 16.70 22.64
C SER A 188 6.25 16.30 23.51
N LEU A 189 7.02 15.32 23.06
CA LEU A 189 8.29 14.91 23.67
C LEU A 189 9.44 15.38 22.76
N ASN A 190 10.42 16.06 23.36
CA ASN A 190 11.61 16.55 22.66
C ASN A 190 12.86 16.09 23.39
N ALA A 191 13.80 15.45 22.70
CA ALA A 191 15.09 15.06 23.25
C ALA A 191 16.22 15.46 22.32
N ASN A 192 17.35 15.87 22.88
CA ASN A 192 18.54 16.10 22.06
C ASN A 192 19.15 14.76 21.59
N SER A 193 19.02 13.70 22.38
CA SER A 193 19.43 12.33 22.05
C SER A 193 18.22 11.49 21.66
N SER A 194 18.12 10.23 22.10
CA SER A 194 17.03 9.30 21.78
C SER A 194 15.77 9.55 22.62
N ILE A 195 14.63 9.07 22.12
CA ILE A 195 13.36 8.95 22.84
C ILE A 195 12.94 7.48 22.81
N SER A 196 12.63 6.91 23.96
CA SER A 196 11.92 5.64 24.10
C SER A 196 10.71 5.84 24.99
N ILE A 197 9.56 5.26 24.62
CA ILE A 197 8.32 5.31 25.41
C ILE A 197 7.80 3.88 25.60
N SER A 198 7.25 3.58 26.78
CA SER A 198 6.68 2.26 27.03
C SER A 198 5.34 2.08 26.31
N ALA A 199 4.39 2.99 26.53
CA ALA A 199 3.10 2.99 25.86
C ALA A 199 2.41 4.35 25.93
N VAL A 200 1.37 4.51 25.10
CA VAL A 200 0.40 5.61 25.17
C VAL A 200 -0.99 5.00 25.35
N SER A 201 -1.73 5.48 26.35
CA SER A 201 -3.04 4.91 26.70
C SER A 201 -4.05 5.99 27.10
N ASP A 202 -5.34 5.69 26.95
CA ASP A 202 -6.40 6.54 27.50
C ASP A 202 -6.67 6.18 28.96
N ALA A 203 -6.65 7.17 29.86
CA ALA A 203 -6.88 6.96 31.29
C ALA A 203 -8.19 6.24 31.61
N MET A 204 -9.23 6.42 30.79
CA MET A 204 -10.57 5.86 30.99
C MET A 204 -10.73 4.44 30.46
N ILE A 205 -9.72 3.91 29.77
CA ILE A 205 -9.59 2.48 29.45
C ILE A 205 -8.74 1.74 30.50
N LEU A 206 -7.87 2.45 31.21
CA LEU A 206 -7.01 1.89 32.25
C LEU A 206 -7.79 1.65 33.55
N HIS A 207 -8.67 0.65 33.55
CA HIS A 207 -9.54 0.32 34.68
C HIS A 207 -9.81 -1.19 34.83
N ASN A 208 -10.06 -1.67 36.05
CA ASN A 208 -10.24 -3.10 36.35
C ASN A 208 -11.70 -3.61 36.44
N GLY A 209 -12.74 -2.81 36.20
CA GLY A 209 -14.13 -3.25 36.47
C GLY A 209 -15.25 -2.65 35.61
N ASP A 210 -15.72 -1.46 35.96
CA ASP A 210 -17.14 -1.12 35.79
C ASP A 210 -17.41 -0.08 34.70
N ALA A 211 -16.40 0.67 34.23
CA ALA A 211 -16.56 1.64 33.15
C ALA A 211 -15.29 1.75 32.30
N ASN A 212 -15.40 1.36 31.03
CA ASN A 212 -14.37 1.52 30.01
C ASN A 212 -14.92 2.43 28.93
N PHE A 213 -14.17 3.47 28.58
CA PHE A 213 -14.48 4.35 27.44
C PHE A 213 -13.24 5.14 27.02
N PHE A 214 -13.19 5.57 25.77
CA PHE A 214 -12.20 6.53 25.30
C PHE A 214 -12.67 7.97 25.52
N THR A 215 -11.72 8.84 25.81
CA THR A 215 -11.85 10.31 25.83
C THR A 215 -11.09 10.97 24.69
N TYR A 216 -10.43 10.20 23.82
CA TYR A 216 -9.83 10.68 22.59
C TYR A 216 -10.84 11.36 21.66
N THR A 217 -10.34 12.42 21.04
CA THR A 217 -11.01 13.26 20.04
C THR A 217 -10.18 13.29 18.76
N ASP A 218 -10.72 13.92 17.72
CA ASP A 218 -10.01 14.12 16.46
C ASP A 218 -8.73 14.97 16.61
N THR A 219 -8.63 15.78 17.65
CA THR A 219 -7.47 16.63 17.93
C THR A 219 -6.45 15.99 18.86
N SER A 220 -6.76 14.81 19.42
CA SER A 220 -5.87 14.09 20.33
C SER A 220 -4.65 13.57 19.56
N GLY A 221 -3.45 13.84 20.04
CA GLY A 221 -2.26 13.38 19.32
C GLY A 221 -0.94 13.57 20.03
N ILE A 222 0.04 12.76 19.62
CA ILE A 222 1.38 12.73 20.20
C ILE A 222 2.45 13.11 19.15
N SER A 223 3.45 13.88 19.56
CA SER A 223 4.58 14.29 18.74
C SER A 223 5.90 13.98 19.44
N LEU A 224 6.75 13.15 18.84
CA LEU A 224 8.06 12.73 19.35
C LEU A 224 9.16 13.27 18.46
N LYS A 225 10.14 13.99 19.02
CA LYS A 225 11.23 14.61 18.26
C LYS A 225 12.59 14.35 18.91
N SER A 226 13.40 13.49 18.28
CA SER A 226 14.80 13.27 18.65
C SER A 226 15.73 14.04 17.70
N LEU A 227 16.70 14.79 18.25
CA LEU A 227 17.63 15.57 17.43
C LEU A 227 18.76 14.72 16.85
N SER A 228 19.49 13.97 17.69
CA SER A 228 20.61 13.14 17.23
C SER A 228 20.40 11.63 17.36
N GLY A 229 19.44 11.20 18.19
CA GLY A 229 19.19 9.79 18.49
C GLY A 229 17.97 9.21 17.78
N ASP A 230 17.61 8.00 18.18
CA ASP A 230 16.47 7.24 17.63
C ASP A 230 15.17 7.58 18.36
N VAL A 231 14.02 7.28 17.73
CA VAL A 231 12.70 7.27 18.39
C VAL A 231 12.20 5.84 18.43
N HIS A 232 11.95 5.33 19.62
CA HIS A 232 11.42 4.01 19.93
C HIS A 232 9.93 4.13 20.28
N LEU A 233 9.07 3.48 19.50
CA LEU A 233 7.62 3.47 19.65
C LEU A 233 7.19 2.17 20.32
N GLY A 234 6.88 2.25 21.61
CA GLY A 234 6.33 1.13 22.40
C GLY A 234 4.83 1.23 22.59
N ALA A 235 4.19 0.09 22.80
CA ALA A 235 2.79 -0.03 23.22
C ALA A 235 2.65 -1.10 24.31
N ASP A 236 3.72 -1.32 25.08
CA ASP A 236 3.74 -2.29 26.17
C ASP A 236 3.06 -1.72 27.43
N THR A 237 1.87 -2.24 27.70
CA THR A 237 1.10 -1.94 28.91
C THR A 237 1.28 -3.01 29.99
N SER A 238 2.24 -3.94 29.87
CA SER A 238 2.46 -5.01 30.84
C SER A 238 2.76 -4.50 32.25
N VAL A 239 3.55 -3.43 32.35
CA VAL A 239 3.88 -2.78 33.63
C VAL A 239 2.61 -2.30 34.34
N ILE A 240 1.68 -1.68 33.62
CA ILE A 240 0.42 -1.22 34.22
C ILE A 240 -0.57 -2.38 34.39
N ALA A 241 -0.51 -3.43 33.57
CA ALA A 241 -1.37 -4.61 33.67
C ALA A 241 -1.07 -5.49 34.90
N ASP A 242 0.08 -5.29 35.55
CA ASP A 242 0.45 -5.99 36.78
C ASP A 242 -0.67 -5.87 37.84
N PRO A 243 -1.18 -6.99 38.40
CA PRO A 243 -2.16 -6.98 39.48
C PRO A 243 -1.74 -6.19 40.72
N GLU A 244 -0.45 -6.00 40.94
CA GLU A 244 0.10 -5.18 42.04
C GLU A 244 0.04 -3.67 41.74
N ILE A 245 -0.19 -3.26 40.47
CA ILE A 245 -0.24 -1.85 40.03
C ILE A 245 -1.65 -1.40 39.62
N LEU A 246 -2.29 -2.09 38.66
CA LEU A 246 -3.68 -1.81 38.23
C LEU A 246 -4.50 -3.10 38.12
N GLY A 247 -3.92 -4.14 37.50
CA GLY A 247 -4.56 -5.45 37.28
C GLY A 247 -5.67 -5.43 36.23
N LEU A 248 -5.31 -5.29 34.94
CA LEU A 248 -6.28 -5.41 33.84
C LEU A 248 -6.86 -6.83 33.82
N VAL A 249 -8.20 -6.94 33.84
CA VAL A 249 -8.89 -8.19 34.19
C VAL A 249 -9.16 -9.11 32.99
N ASN A 250 -9.07 -8.61 31.76
CA ASN A 250 -9.23 -9.41 30.54
C ASN A 250 -8.41 -8.89 29.35
N SER A 251 -8.29 -9.74 28.30
CA SER A 251 -7.48 -9.44 27.11
C SER A 251 -8.01 -8.27 26.27
N SER A 252 -9.32 -7.98 26.30
CA SER A 252 -9.89 -6.83 25.57
C SER A 252 -9.47 -5.52 26.17
N GLN A 253 -9.43 -5.40 27.49
CA GLN A 253 -8.95 -4.20 28.13
C GLN A 253 -7.47 -3.96 27.83
N VAL A 254 -6.66 -5.03 27.81
CA VAL A 254 -5.26 -4.94 27.36
C VAL A 254 -5.19 -4.44 25.91
N ALA A 255 -5.97 -5.02 25.00
CA ALA A 255 -6.01 -4.59 23.60
C ALA A 255 -6.42 -3.12 23.44
N LEU A 256 -7.44 -2.67 24.17
CA LEU A 256 -7.90 -1.27 24.16
C LEU A 256 -6.87 -0.32 24.79
N SER A 257 -6.13 -0.77 25.81
CA SER A 257 -5.12 0.05 26.50
C SER A 257 -3.92 0.37 25.62
N ASN A 258 -3.70 -0.39 24.55
CA ASN A 258 -2.62 -0.20 23.58
C ASN A 258 -3.01 0.77 22.44
N ILE A 259 -4.23 1.32 22.45
CA ILE A 259 -4.69 2.24 21.41
C ILE A 259 -4.12 3.63 21.65
N TYR A 260 -3.36 4.09 20.67
CA TYR A 260 -2.79 5.42 20.60
C TYR A 260 -3.87 6.46 20.30
N PRO A 261 -3.64 7.75 20.63
CA PRO A 261 -4.52 8.83 20.23
C PRO A 261 -4.64 8.93 18.70
N ALA A 262 -5.61 9.70 18.22
CA ALA A 262 -5.96 9.80 16.81
C ALA A 262 -4.78 10.16 15.89
N SER A 263 -3.83 11.00 16.35
CA SER A 263 -2.67 11.39 15.54
C SER A 263 -1.32 11.06 16.18
N LEU A 264 -0.38 10.61 15.36
CA LEU A 264 1.01 10.31 15.74
C LEU A 264 2.00 10.97 14.77
N GLN A 265 2.92 11.75 15.33
CA GLN A 265 4.09 12.25 14.63
C GLN A 265 5.37 11.79 15.34
N ALA A 266 6.24 11.06 14.66
CA ALA A 266 7.57 10.72 15.14
C ALA A 266 8.62 11.25 14.18
N THR A 267 9.63 11.96 14.69
CA THR A 267 10.72 12.52 13.89
C THR A 267 12.06 12.26 14.56
N ALA A 268 12.89 11.46 13.90
CA ALA A 268 14.28 11.25 14.26
C ALA A 268 15.20 12.02 13.28
N PHE A 269 15.57 13.26 13.64
CA PHE A 269 16.35 14.14 12.76
C PHE A 269 17.76 13.60 12.46
N GLY A 270 18.35 12.88 13.40
CA GLY A 270 19.68 12.27 13.28
C GLY A 270 19.70 10.74 13.29
N GLY A 271 18.57 10.12 13.64
CA GLY A 271 18.46 8.69 13.92
C GLY A 271 17.42 7.96 13.09
N SER A 272 16.99 6.82 13.62
CA SER A 272 15.96 5.92 13.10
C SER A 272 14.68 6.06 13.90
N VAL A 273 13.55 5.66 13.32
CA VAL A 273 12.33 5.36 14.07
C VAL A 273 12.17 3.84 14.14
N LEU A 274 12.03 3.33 15.36
CA LEU A 274 11.98 1.91 15.67
C LEU A 274 10.60 1.60 16.24
N LEU A 275 9.92 0.64 15.64
CA LEU A 275 8.66 0.11 16.14
C LEU A 275 8.99 -1.08 17.04
N ASP A 276 8.81 -0.91 18.35
CA ASP A 276 9.11 -1.94 19.35
C ASP A 276 7.88 -2.84 19.61
N ASP A 277 6.67 -2.29 19.44
CA ASP A 277 5.39 -3.00 19.55
C ASP A 277 4.41 -2.66 18.43
N GLN A 278 3.27 -3.35 18.36
CA GLN A 278 2.19 -2.94 17.46
C GLN A 278 1.55 -1.63 17.92
N VAL A 279 1.43 -0.66 17.01
CA VAL A 279 0.80 0.63 17.25
C VAL A 279 -0.48 0.75 16.41
N THR A 280 -1.61 0.99 17.06
CA THR A 280 -2.90 1.26 16.41
C THR A 280 -3.44 2.61 16.85
N LEU A 281 -3.69 3.51 15.90
CA LEU A 281 -4.29 4.83 16.17
C LEU A 281 -5.81 4.73 16.26
N PHE A 282 -6.39 5.48 17.18
CA PHE A 282 -7.82 5.65 17.36
C PHE A 282 -8.50 6.19 16.07
N PRO A 283 -9.68 5.70 15.67
CA PRO A 283 -10.35 6.14 14.44
C PRO A 283 -10.78 7.62 14.54
N SER A 284 -10.43 8.41 13.54
CA SER A 284 -10.80 9.82 13.44
C SER A 284 -10.73 10.33 12.00
N ALA A 285 -11.71 11.15 11.62
CA ALA A 285 -11.79 11.72 10.27
C ALA A 285 -10.65 12.68 9.90
N THR A 286 -9.86 13.13 10.88
CA THR A 286 -8.71 14.02 10.65
C THR A 286 -7.41 13.47 11.25
N ALA A 287 -7.39 12.17 11.59
CA ALA A 287 -6.20 11.51 12.09
C ALA A 287 -5.03 11.62 11.11
N ASN A 288 -3.85 11.94 11.65
CA ASN A 288 -2.61 12.07 10.90
C ASN A 288 -1.54 11.13 11.43
N LEU A 289 -0.87 10.44 10.51
CA LEU A 289 0.28 9.59 10.81
C LEU A 289 1.49 10.06 10.01
N THR A 290 2.57 10.46 10.69
CA THR A 290 3.81 10.92 10.07
C THR A 290 5.03 10.37 10.81
N ILE A 291 5.83 9.56 10.14
CA ILE A 291 7.08 9.00 10.62
C ILE A 291 8.22 9.49 9.73
N LEU A 292 9.13 10.26 10.30
CA LEU A 292 10.28 10.84 9.60
C LEU A 292 11.56 10.36 10.28
N ALA A 293 12.47 9.77 9.52
CA ALA A 293 13.77 9.32 10.00
C ALA A 293 14.88 9.80 9.07
N LYS A 294 16.05 10.09 9.64
CA LYS A 294 17.26 10.23 8.82
C LYS A 294 17.75 8.88 8.32
N ASN A 295 17.85 7.92 9.24
CA ASN A 295 18.44 6.61 9.00
C ASN A 295 17.35 5.61 8.62
N ASN A 296 16.79 4.84 9.55
CA ASN A 296 15.87 3.75 9.19
C ASN A 296 14.48 3.96 9.78
N ILE A 297 13.47 3.37 9.13
CA ILE A 297 12.20 3.05 9.77
C ILE A 297 12.09 1.53 9.78
N SER A 298 12.08 0.92 10.95
CA SER A 298 12.07 -0.55 11.04
C SER A 298 11.53 -1.06 12.36
N SER A 299 11.32 -2.37 12.45
CA SER A 299 11.12 -3.08 13.71
C SER A 299 12.11 -4.24 13.85
N ALA A 300 12.14 -4.84 15.04
CA ALA A 300 12.86 -6.09 15.30
C ALA A 300 12.10 -7.33 14.79
N ASP A 301 10.77 -7.25 14.70
CA ASP A 301 9.89 -8.31 14.21
C ASP A 301 9.03 -7.80 13.04
N SER A 302 9.15 -8.47 11.88
CA SER A 302 8.38 -8.20 10.67
C SER A 302 6.86 -8.33 10.82
N SER A 303 6.38 -8.90 11.92
CA SER A 303 4.95 -8.96 12.25
C SER A 303 4.42 -7.64 12.82
N LEU A 304 5.28 -6.77 13.34
CA LEU A 304 4.87 -5.54 14.01
C LEU A 304 4.24 -4.56 13.03
N ARG A 305 3.07 -4.06 13.42
CA ARG A 305 2.19 -3.25 12.59
C ARG A 305 2.06 -1.85 13.13
N LEU A 306 2.15 -0.88 12.22
CA LEU A 306 1.73 0.49 12.41
C LEU A 306 0.42 0.68 11.66
N SER A 307 -0.67 0.90 12.38
CA SER A 307 -2.01 0.97 11.80
C SER A 307 -2.85 2.16 12.27
N MET A 308 -3.77 2.58 11.41
CA MET A 308 -4.86 3.51 11.73
C MET A 308 -6.18 2.74 11.63
N SER A 309 -7.04 2.83 12.65
CA SER A 309 -8.34 2.15 12.62
C SER A 309 -9.31 2.87 11.68
N ASP A 310 -10.01 2.10 10.83
CA ASP A 310 -11.14 2.58 9.98
C ASP A 310 -12.51 2.22 10.58
N ALA A 311 -12.53 1.68 11.80
CA ALA A 311 -13.76 1.23 12.42
C ALA A 311 -14.67 2.41 12.73
N ASP A 312 -15.98 2.17 12.71
CA ASP A 312 -16.92 3.17 13.23
C ASP A 312 -16.62 3.42 14.70
N LYS A 313 -16.39 4.69 15.05
CA LYS A 313 -16.13 5.12 16.43
C LYS A 313 -17.25 4.67 17.38
N ALA A 314 -18.48 4.48 16.89
CA ALA A 314 -19.60 3.98 17.67
C ALA A 314 -19.44 2.52 18.15
N PHE A 315 -18.56 1.72 17.52
CA PHE A 315 -18.23 0.37 17.99
C PHE A 315 -17.20 0.35 19.12
N LEU A 316 -16.50 1.48 19.33
CA LEU A 316 -15.60 1.65 20.46
C LEU A 316 -16.35 2.33 21.62
N PRO A 317 -16.07 1.96 22.88
CA PRO A 317 -16.74 2.57 24.00
C PRO A 317 -16.36 4.05 24.11
N GLY A 318 -17.36 4.91 24.20
CA GLY A 318 -17.20 6.36 24.35
C GLY A 318 -17.84 6.87 25.63
N ALA A 319 -17.52 8.09 26.05
CA ALA A 319 -18.07 8.64 27.29
C ALA A 319 -19.61 8.70 27.30
N GLU A 320 -20.27 8.78 26.14
CA GLU A 320 -21.74 8.74 26.05
C GLU A 320 -22.32 7.32 26.15
N SER A 321 -21.51 6.29 25.87
CA SER A 321 -21.87 4.87 25.86
C SER A 321 -20.70 4.01 26.42
N PRO A 322 -20.38 4.12 27.71
CA PRO A 322 -19.33 3.34 28.35
C PRO A 322 -19.74 1.87 28.46
N LEU A 323 -18.74 0.99 28.52
CA LEU A 323 -18.94 -0.46 28.67
C LEU A 323 -18.24 -0.99 29.92
N SER A 324 -18.92 -1.85 30.68
CA SER A 324 -18.29 -2.60 31.76
C SER A 324 -17.38 -3.71 31.22
N SER A 325 -16.40 -4.15 32.02
CA SER A 325 -15.43 -5.19 31.62
C SER A 325 -16.10 -6.52 31.24
N GLN A 326 -17.27 -6.81 31.79
CA GLN A 326 -18.07 -8.02 31.48
C GLN A 326 -18.76 -7.94 30.11
N LYS A 327 -19.01 -6.73 29.61
CA LYS A 327 -19.65 -6.46 28.31
C LYS A 327 -18.66 -6.27 27.18
N LEU A 328 -17.38 -6.06 27.50
CA LEU A 328 -16.30 -6.15 26.52
C LEU A 328 -16.22 -7.59 26.01
N ASN A 329 -16.72 -7.81 24.79
CA ASN A 329 -16.64 -9.10 24.14
C ASN A 329 -15.30 -9.24 23.41
N ASN A 330 -14.45 -10.15 23.88
CA ASN A 330 -13.10 -10.35 23.33
C ASN A 330 -13.09 -10.60 21.82
N ASN A 331 -13.99 -11.46 21.33
CA ASN A 331 -14.03 -11.76 19.91
C ASN A 331 -14.44 -10.55 19.06
N LEU A 332 -15.26 -9.64 19.63
CA LEU A 332 -15.72 -8.45 18.93
C LEU A 332 -14.64 -7.35 18.93
N ILE A 333 -14.03 -7.06 20.07
CA ILE A 333 -12.96 -6.04 20.16
C ILE A 333 -11.75 -6.45 19.31
N ASP A 334 -11.35 -7.72 19.38
CA ASP A 334 -10.26 -8.23 18.56
C ASP A 334 -10.61 -8.14 17.06
N ALA A 335 -11.87 -8.36 16.69
CA ALA A 335 -12.32 -8.22 15.31
C ALA A 335 -12.36 -6.76 14.83
N ILE A 336 -12.77 -5.81 15.67
CA ILE A 336 -12.82 -4.36 15.35
C ILE A 336 -11.41 -3.79 15.20
N LEU A 337 -10.50 -4.15 16.11
CA LEU A 337 -9.13 -3.61 16.13
C LEU A 337 -8.18 -4.32 15.15
N ASN A 338 -8.56 -5.50 14.65
CA ASN A 338 -7.81 -6.18 13.62
C ASN A 338 -8.24 -5.71 12.24
N PRO A 339 -7.45 -4.91 11.50
CA PRO A 339 -7.80 -4.43 10.16
C PRO A 339 -7.96 -5.53 9.10
N PHE A 340 -7.59 -6.78 9.41
CA PHE A 340 -7.85 -7.95 8.56
C PHE A 340 -8.98 -8.83 9.13
N GLY A 341 -9.85 -8.22 9.94
CA GLY A 341 -10.97 -8.83 10.63
C GLY A 341 -12.19 -9.00 9.74
N VAL A 342 -13.36 -8.70 10.27
CA VAL A 342 -14.63 -8.78 9.54
C VAL A 342 -14.96 -7.40 8.97
N ASP A 343 -15.16 -7.30 7.65
CA ASP A 343 -15.31 -6.04 6.90
C ASP A 343 -16.27 -5.04 7.58
N ASP A 344 -17.49 -5.47 7.94
CA ASP A 344 -18.51 -4.62 8.58
C ASP A 344 -18.14 -4.07 9.98
N LEU A 345 -17.10 -4.64 10.61
CA LEU A 345 -16.61 -4.23 11.93
C LEU A 345 -15.35 -3.39 11.85
N VAL A 346 -14.55 -3.59 10.81
CA VAL A 346 -13.26 -2.90 10.63
C VAL A 346 -13.38 -1.64 9.79
N HIS A 347 -14.45 -1.53 8.98
CA HIS A 347 -14.74 -0.38 8.14
C HIS A 347 -16.04 0.30 8.57
N ALA A 348 -15.99 1.61 8.79
CA ALA A 348 -17.18 2.41 9.02
C ALA A 348 -18.09 2.43 7.78
N ALA A 349 -19.41 2.49 8.00
CA ALA A 349 -20.41 2.57 6.93
C ALA A 349 -20.23 3.81 6.05
N THR A 350 -19.62 4.87 6.59
CA THR A 350 -19.05 5.97 5.81
C THR A 350 -17.55 5.98 6.08
N PRO A 351 -16.68 5.81 5.07
CA PRO A 351 -15.23 5.74 5.29
C PRO A 351 -14.73 6.91 6.12
N VAL A 352 -13.94 6.63 7.16
CA VAL A 352 -13.60 7.60 8.21
C VAL A 352 -12.93 8.84 7.62
N HIS A 353 -12.08 8.66 6.61
CA HIS A 353 -11.28 9.71 5.98
C HIS A 353 -11.89 10.32 4.71
N THR A 354 -13.21 10.22 4.52
CA THR A 354 -13.87 10.85 3.36
C THR A 354 -13.58 12.35 3.31
N GLY A 355 -13.00 12.84 2.20
CA GLY A 355 -12.61 14.24 2.00
C GLY A 355 -11.30 14.65 2.66
N ASP A 356 -10.58 13.71 3.29
CA ASP A 356 -9.27 13.96 3.89
C ASP A 356 -8.17 13.86 2.81
N GLU A 357 -7.52 14.99 2.54
CA GLU A 357 -6.50 15.12 1.51
C GLU A 357 -5.07 14.91 2.03
N GLU A 358 -4.86 14.78 3.33
CA GLU A 358 -3.52 14.68 3.90
C GLU A 358 -3.01 13.23 3.87
N PRO A 359 -1.95 12.88 3.13
CA PRO A 359 -1.47 11.50 3.11
C PRO A 359 -0.78 11.10 4.42
N VAL A 360 -0.85 9.81 4.74
CA VAL A 360 0.08 9.18 5.70
C VAL A 360 1.50 9.26 5.15
N ARG A 361 2.49 9.56 5.99
CA ARG A 361 3.88 9.75 5.53
C ARG A 361 4.85 8.88 6.33
N LEU A 362 5.60 8.02 5.65
CA LEU A 362 6.74 7.29 6.20
C LEU A 362 7.97 7.60 5.33
N VAL A 363 8.88 8.41 5.85
CA VAL A 363 10.01 8.92 5.08
C VAL A 363 11.32 8.65 5.82
N SER A 364 12.22 7.90 5.19
CA SER A 364 13.63 7.86 5.53
C SER A 364 14.43 8.64 4.49
N SER A 365 15.27 9.59 4.92
CA SER A 365 16.05 10.41 3.98
C SER A 365 17.34 9.73 3.47
N GLU A 366 18.02 8.94 4.29
CA GLU A 366 19.35 8.37 3.97
C GLU A 366 19.46 6.85 4.19
N GLY A 367 18.47 6.19 4.78
CA GLY A 367 18.52 4.75 5.05
C GLY A 367 17.29 4.01 4.53
N ASP A 368 16.95 2.92 5.22
CA ASP A 368 16.01 1.92 4.71
C ASP A 368 14.66 1.98 5.44
N ILE A 369 13.61 1.52 4.77
CA ILE A 369 12.33 1.17 5.41
C ILE A 369 12.18 -0.34 5.29
N ARG A 370 12.12 -1.05 6.43
CA ARG A 370 12.16 -2.51 6.41
C ARG A 370 11.42 -3.19 7.55
N SER A 371 10.95 -4.41 7.29
CA SER A 371 10.43 -5.32 8.32
C SER A 371 9.27 -4.74 9.12
N ILE A 372 8.37 -3.98 8.52
CA ILE A 372 7.18 -3.45 9.22
C ILE A 372 5.93 -3.73 8.39
N GLN A 373 4.79 -3.77 9.06
CA GLN A 373 3.48 -3.74 8.41
C GLN A 373 2.85 -2.36 8.56
N VAL A 374 2.24 -1.87 7.50
CA VAL A 374 1.53 -0.59 7.46
C VAL A 374 0.12 -0.86 6.97
N ASN A 375 -0.88 -0.49 7.77
CA ASN A 375 -2.29 -0.57 7.39
C ASN A 375 -2.98 0.77 7.67
N VAL A 376 -3.44 1.46 6.62
CA VAL A 376 -4.01 2.80 6.76
C VAL A 376 -5.25 3.00 5.88
N PRO A 377 -6.33 3.61 6.39
CA PRO A 377 -7.58 3.76 5.66
C PRO A 377 -7.65 5.03 4.78
N LYS A 378 -6.49 5.47 4.29
CA LYS A 378 -6.34 6.64 3.44
C LYS A 378 -5.06 6.54 2.60
N LYS A 379 -4.90 7.42 1.62
CA LYS A 379 -3.69 7.50 0.78
C LYS A 379 -2.40 7.69 1.59
N LEU A 380 -1.29 7.19 1.05
CA LEU A 380 0.01 7.20 1.73
C LEU A 380 1.19 7.55 0.83
N ILE A 381 2.25 8.06 1.44
CA ILE A 381 3.55 8.32 0.85
C ILE A 381 4.60 7.58 1.68
N ILE A 382 5.22 6.57 1.08
CA ILE A 382 6.40 5.86 1.60
C ILE A 382 7.60 6.23 0.75
N GLN A 383 8.64 6.76 1.38
CA GLN A 383 9.89 7.11 0.70
C GLN A 383 11.09 6.64 1.51
N SER A 384 11.87 5.73 0.94
CA SER A 384 13.14 5.28 1.49
C SER A 384 14.30 5.93 0.75
N GLY A 385 15.29 6.47 1.48
CA GLY A 385 16.51 7.05 0.90
C GLY A 385 17.40 6.00 0.23
N LYS A 386 17.28 4.74 0.64
CA LYS A 386 17.95 3.58 0.05
C LYS A 386 16.91 2.52 -0.32
N ASP A 387 16.75 1.48 0.48
CA ASP A 387 15.94 0.33 0.11
C ASP A 387 14.60 0.29 0.87
N LEU A 388 13.59 -0.28 0.23
CA LEU A 388 12.36 -0.72 0.88
C LEU A 388 12.34 -2.25 0.89
N THR A 389 12.41 -2.87 2.06
CA THR A 389 12.61 -4.32 2.17
C THR A 389 11.57 -5.01 3.05
N ASN A 390 10.85 -6.01 2.51
CA ASN A 390 9.86 -6.80 3.24
C ASN A 390 8.89 -5.95 4.09
N VAL A 391 8.28 -4.95 3.44
CA VAL A 391 7.25 -4.11 4.06
C VAL A 391 5.90 -4.57 3.56
N LEU A 392 4.97 -4.89 4.46
CA LEU A 392 3.57 -5.10 4.11
C LEU A 392 2.88 -3.75 4.09
N ILE A 393 2.22 -3.41 2.99
CA ILE A 393 1.50 -2.16 2.80
C ILE A 393 0.06 -2.51 2.42
N SER A 394 -0.88 -2.02 3.23
CA SER A 394 -2.32 -2.09 2.98
C SER A 394 -2.86 -0.67 3.13
N ALA A 395 -3.36 -0.10 2.04
CA ALA A 395 -3.91 1.25 2.03
C ALA A 395 -5.29 1.28 1.40
N GLN A 396 -6.06 2.31 1.72
CA GLN A 396 -7.36 2.56 1.13
C GLN A 396 -7.39 3.95 0.50
N HIS A 397 -7.89 4.06 -0.71
CA HIS A 397 -8.22 5.32 -1.36
C HIS A 397 -9.71 5.56 -1.13
N VAL A 398 -10.01 6.60 -0.38
CA VAL A 398 -11.39 6.96 -0.01
C VAL A 398 -11.94 8.05 -0.93
N ASN A 399 -11.07 8.80 -1.60
CA ASN A 399 -11.42 9.82 -2.59
C ASN A 399 -11.04 9.37 -4.01
N GLU A 400 -11.81 9.79 -5.02
CA GLU A 400 -11.58 9.42 -6.44
C GLU A 400 -10.19 9.81 -6.95
N ALA A 401 -9.65 10.94 -6.47
CA ALA A 401 -8.36 11.49 -6.90
C ALA A 401 -7.22 11.13 -5.94
N ASP A 402 -7.42 10.15 -5.05
CA ASP A 402 -6.38 9.73 -4.13
C ASP A 402 -5.19 9.11 -4.86
N VAL A 403 -4.00 9.43 -4.34
CA VAL A 403 -2.73 8.99 -4.89
C VAL A 403 -1.87 8.46 -3.77
N SER A 404 -1.42 7.20 -3.92
CA SER A 404 -0.37 6.64 -3.07
C SER A 404 0.97 6.53 -3.81
N ILE A 405 2.05 6.87 -3.11
CA ILE A 405 3.42 6.83 -3.65
C ILE A 405 4.27 5.89 -2.79
N ILE A 406 4.88 4.90 -3.40
CA ILE A 406 5.87 4.01 -2.79
C ILE A 406 7.19 4.17 -3.55
N SER A 407 8.23 4.68 -2.89
CA SER A 407 9.49 5.04 -3.52
C SER A 407 10.69 4.52 -2.73
N ALA A 408 11.69 3.99 -3.43
CA ALA A 408 13.01 3.67 -2.88
C ALA A 408 14.12 4.34 -3.69
N GLY A 409 15.07 4.99 -3.03
CA GLY A 409 16.24 5.61 -3.66
C GLY A 409 17.15 4.59 -4.37
N ARG A 410 17.08 3.32 -3.99
CA ARG A 410 17.80 2.22 -4.61
C ARG A 410 16.86 1.05 -4.94
N ASP A 411 16.59 0.12 -4.03
CA ASP A 411 15.85 -1.11 -4.37
C ASP A 411 14.52 -1.24 -3.61
N ILE A 412 13.50 -1.81 -4.26
CA ILE A 412 12.34 -2.40 -3.59
C ILE A 412 12.52 -3.91 -3.61
N ARG A 413 12.59 -4.56 -2.44
CA ARG A 413 12.95 -5.98 -2.35
C ARG A 413 12.09 -6.77 -1.38
N TYR A 414 11.63 -7.93 -1.81
CA TYR A 414 10.97 -8.92 -0.96
C TYR A 414 11.76 -10.23 -0.97
N THR A 415 11.74 -10.94 0.16
CA THR A 415 12.51 -12.18 0.29
C THR A 415 11.80 -13.37 -0.35
N SER A 416 12.62 -14.33 -0.81
CA SER A 416 12.22 -15.65 -1.29
C SER A 416 12.92 -16.71 -0.44
N GLU A 417 12.58 -16.77 0.85
CA GLU A 417 13.22 -17.69 1.81
C GLU A 417 12.84 -19.14 1.50
N ARG A 418 13.72 -20.08 1.88
CA ARG A 418 13.45 -21.51 1.80
C ARG A 418 13.53 -22.16 3.18
N ASP A 419 12.66 -23.15 3.43
CA ASP A 419 12.76 -23.99 4.61
C ASP A 419 13.97 -24.95 4.53
N PRO A 420 14.37 -25.62 5.63
CA PRO A 420 15.47 -26.59 5.62
C PRO A 420 15.27 -27.75 4.63
N GLU A 421 14.02 -28.05 4.25
CA GLU A 421 13.63 -29.04 3.24
C GLU A 421 13.71 -28.51 1.79
N GLY A 422 14.06 -27.23 1.61
CA GLY A 422 14.23 -26.56 0.32
C GLY A 422 12.95 -26.02 -0.32
N ARG A 423 11.79 -26.10 0.36
CA ARG A 423 10.52 -25.53 -0.10
C ARG A 423 10.53 -24.02 0.07
N LEU A 424 9.81 -23.32 -0.79
CA LEU A 424 9.62 -21.88 -0.65
C LEU A 424 8.81 -21.60 0.62
N LYS A 425 9.33 -20.75 1.50
CA LYS A 425 8.60 -20.26 2.66
C LYS A 425 7.66 -19.16 2.19
N ASP A 426 6.42 -19.22 2.67
CA ASP A 426 5.44 -18.19 2.34
C ASP A 426 5.91 -16.82 2.88
N ASN A 427 5.77 -15.80 2.05
CA ASN A 427 6.07 -14.42 2.41
C ASN A 427 4.75 -13.64 2.33
N PRO A 428 4.12 -13.36 3.48
CA PRO A 428 2.79 -12.73 3.52
C PRO A 428 2.83 -11.25 3.21
N ASN A 429 4.03 -10.65 3.09
CA ASN A 429 4.15 -9.24 2.75
C ASN A 429 3.60 -8.99 1.34
N LYS A 430 2.99 -7.82 1.14
CA LYS A 430 2.37 -7.41 -0.12
C LYS A 430 2.23 -5.89 -0.15
N ILE A 431 1.94 -5.33 -1.32
CA ILE A 431 1.44 -3.95 -1.49
C ILE A 431 0.03 -4.07 -2.03
N GLU A 432 -0.96 -3.68 -1.24
CA GLU A 432 -2.37 -3.79 -1.59
C GLU A 432 -3.08 -2.46 -1.36
N ILE A 433 -3.75 -1.95 -2.39
CA ILE A 433 -4.45 -0.67 -2.36
C ILE A 433 -5.92 -0.89 -2.72
N ALA A 434 -6.82 -0.55 -1.81
CA ALA A 434 -8.26 -0.52 -2.04
C ALA A 434 -8.69 0.84 -2.60
N GLY A 435 -9.83 0.90 -3.27
CA GLY A 435 -10.43 2.11 -3.83
C GLY A 435 -9.84 2.59 -5.17
N PRO A 436 -10.38 3.70 -5.70
CA PRO A 436 -10.03 4.28 -7.00
C PRO A 436 -8.74 5.12 -6.93
N GLY A 437 -8.41 5.85 -8.01
CA GLY A 437 -7.27 6.77 -8.04
C GLY A 437 -6.00 6.12 -8.60
N ASP A 438 -4.83 6.45 -8.06
CA ASP A 438 -3.55 6.05 -8.66
C ASP A 438 -2.48 5.62 -7.65
N VAL A 439 -1.71 4.59 -8.02
CA VAL A 439 -0.60 4.06 -7.24
C VAL A 439 0.68 4.17 -8.05
N LEU A 440 1.64 4.95 -7.54
CA LEU A 440 2.96 5.09 -8.13
C LEU A 440 4.00 4.34 -7.30
N VAL A 441 4.57 3.28 -7.88
CA VAL A 441 5.70 2.54 -7.31
C VAL A 441 6.97 2.85 -8.09
N LYS A 442 8.03 3.31 -7.43
CA LYS A 442 9.29 3.64 -8.11
C LYS A 442 10.55 3.24 -7.36
N SER A 443 11.59 2.88 -8.10
CA SER A 443 12.91 2.58 -7.55
C SER A 443 14.04 3.25 -8.33
N GLY A 444 15.15 3.52 -7.65
CA GLY A 444 16.38 3.96 -8.29
C GLY A 444 17.08 2.85 -9.08
N ARG A 445 16.89 1.58 -8.72
CA ARG A 445 17.51 0.45 -9.42
C ARG A 445 16.51 -0.68 -9.59
N ASP A 446 16.49 -1.68 -8.71
CA ASP A 446 15.71 -2.89 -8.94
C ASP A 446 14.39 -2.87 -8.18
N ILE A 447 13.37 -3.53 -8.73
CA ILE A 447 12.16 -3.92 -8.02
C ILE A 447 12.06 -5.45 -8.09
N ASP A 448 12.25 -6.12 -6.97
CA ASP A 448 12.18 -7.58 -6.83
C ASP A 448 11.08 -7.93 -5.82
N PHE A 449 9.93 -8.38 -6.33
CA PHE A 449 8.80 -8.80 -5.48
C PHE A 449 9.00 -10.20 -4.86
N GLY A 450 10.08 -10.90 -5.18
CA GLY A 450 10.44 -12.17 -4.55
C GLY A 450 9.26 -13.16 -4.48
N ALA A 451 9.02 -13.72 -3.30
CA ALA A 451 7.89 -14.59 -2.99
C ALA A 451 6.75 -13.91 -2.23
N SER A 452 6.66 -12.59 -2.30
CA SER A 452 5.60 -11.80 -1.68
C SER A 452 4.24 -11.99 -2.38
N GLY A 453 3.18 -11.46 -1.78
CA GLY A 453 1.87 -11.31 -2.42
C GLY A 453 1.84 -10.27 -3.56
N GLY A 454 2.95 -9.57 -3.80
CA GLY A 454 3.14 -8.68 -4.93
C GLY A 454 2.49 -7.33 -4.76
N LEU A 455 2.10 -6.70 -5.88
CA LEU A 455 1.41 -5.43 -5.92
C LEU A 455 0.00 -5.63 -6.48
N SER A 456 -1.04 -5.20 -5.75
CA SER A 456 -2.41 -5.29 -6.24
C SER A 456 -3.31 -4.11 -5.90
N THR A 457 -4.25 -3.82 -6.79
CA THR A 457 -5.39 -2.94 -6.49
C THR A 457 -6.68 -3.74 -6.47
N ILE A 458 -7.47 -3.56 -5.41
CA ILE A 458 -8.62 -4.42 -5.08
C ILE A 458 -9.97 -3.70 -5.11
N ALA A 459 -10.01 -2.42 -5.50
CA ALA A 459 -11.24 -1.62 -5.53
C ALA A 459 -11.99 -1.67 -4.18
N ASP A 460 -13.31 -1.93 -4.20
CA ASP A 460 -14.18 -1.98 -3.03
C ASP A 460 -14.25 -3.38 -2.36
N ILE A 461 -13.40 -4.33 -2.78
CA ILE A 461 -13.49 -5.73 -2.33
C ILE A 461 -13.42 -5.85 -0.81
N ALA A 462 -12.45 -5.18 -0.18
CA ALA A 462 -12.29 -5.20 1.28
C ALA A 462 -13.23 -4.25 2.01
N ASN A 463 -13.72 -3.21 1.32
CA ASN A 463 -14.61 -2.20 1.88
C ASN A 463 -15.65 -1.75 0.86
N LYS A 464 -16.86 -2.30 0.99
CA LYS A 464 -17.99 -1.99 0.11
C LYS A 464 -18.56 -0.57 0.27
N ASN A 465 -18.10 0.17 1.28
CA ASN A 465 -18.52 1.55 1.51
C ASN A 465 -17.68 2.59 0.75
N LEU A 466 -16.71 2.16 -0.07
CA LEU A 466 -15.91 3.07 -0.90
C LEU A 466 -16.74 3.72 -2.02
N VAL A 467 -16.29 4.89 -2.45
CA VAL A 467 -16.99 5.73 -3.44
C VAL A 467 -17.11 5.07 -4.83
N SER A 468 -16.25 4.09 -5.12
CA SER A 468 -16.20 3.41 -6.41
C SER A 468 -15.82 1.94 -6.26
N ASP A 469 -16.42 1.10 -7.10
CA ASP A 469 -16.10 -0.32 -7.32
C ASP A 469 -14.94 -0.50 -8.34
N VAL A 470 -14.30 0.59 -8.76
CA VAL A 470 -13.15 0.58 -9.67
C VAL A 470 -11.85 0.73 -8.87
N GLY A 471 -10.88 -0.13 -9.18
CA GLY A 471 -9.55 -0.11 -8.56
C GLY A 471 -8.67 1.01 -9.10
N ALA A 472 -7.69 1.41 -8.29
CA ALA A 472 -6.67 2.36 -8.71
C ALA A 472 -5.82 1.86 -9.89
N ASN A 473 -5.31 2.79 -10.71
CA ASN A 473 -4.31 2.47 -11.72
C ASN A 473 -2.95 2.22 -11.07
N ILE A 474 -2.20 1.25 -11.59
CA ILE A 474 -0.84 0.95 -11.16
C ILE A 474 0.15 1.57 -12.16
N THR A 475 1.10 2.35 -11.67
CA THR A 475 2.28 2.76 -12.44
C THR A 475 3.55 2.30 -11.71
N VAL A 476 4.41 1.54 -12.39
CA VAL A 476 5.69 1.07 -11.89
C VAL A 476 6.83 1.68 -12.70
N LEU A 477 7.76 2.34 -12.03
CA LEU A 477 8.99 2.94 -12.61
C LEU A 477 10.22 2.30 -11.96
N ALA A 478 10.90 1.37 -12.65
CA ALA A 478 12.15 0.78 -12.14
C ALA A 478 13.37 1.37 -12.85
N GLY A 479 14.53 1.33 -12.20
CA GLY A 479 15.81 1.69 -12.83
C GLY A 479 16.01 3.18 -13.11
N LEU A 480 15.40 4.08 -12.31
CA LEU A 480 15.49 5.53 -12.51
C LEU A 480 16.89 6.10 -12.24
N ASN A 481 17.72 5.41 -11.45
CA ASN A 481 19.10 5.75 -11.07
C ASN A 481 19.28 7.21 -10.62
N ASN A 482 18.44 7.66 -9.69
CA ASN A 482 18.31 9.06 -9.22
C ASN A 482 17.90 10.08 -10.30
N GLY A 483 17.64 9.65 -11.52
CA GLY A 483 16.98 10.42 -12.56
C GLY A 483 15.46 10.46 -12.36
N SER A 484 14.77 11.14 -13.26
CA SER A 484 13.31 11.13 -13.33
C SER A 484 12.86 11.40 -14.76
N PRO A 485 11.63 10.98 -15.14
CA PRO A 485 11.12 11.26 -16.48
C PRO A 485 11.14 12.77 -16.78
N ASP A 486 11.61 13.14 -17.96
CA ASP A 486 11.62 14.52 -18.44
C ASP A 486 10.25 14.85 -19.05
N TYR A 487 9.27 15.05 -18.16
CA TYR A 487 7.90 15.35 -18.55
C TYR A 487 7.82 16.62 -19.39
N ALA A 488 8.61 17.65 -19.07
CA ALA A 488 8.57 18.91 -19.80
C ALA A 488 9.03 18.74 -21.25
N ALA A 489 10.15 18.05 -21.47
CA ALA A 489 10.63 17.78 -22.82
C ALA A 489 9.67 16.89 -23.62
N PHE A 490 9.05 15.90 -22.96
CA PHE A 490 8.04 15.05 -23.59
C PHE A 490 6.83 15.88 -24.05
N LEU A 491 6.28 16.72 -23.16
CA LEU A 491 5.14 17.60 -23.46
C LEU A 491 5.43 18.58 -24.59
N ASP A 492 6.68 19.03 -24.71
CA ASP A 492 7.10 19.96 -25.76
C ASP A 492 7.07 19.35 -27.16
N ILE A 493 7.21 18.02 -27.25
CA ILE A 493 7.28 17.32 -28.53
C ILE A 493 5.92 16.76 -28.92
N VAL A 494 5.11 16.36 -27.95
CA VAL A 494 3.81 15.73 -28.18
C VAL A 494 2.80 16.65 -28.88
N LYS A 495 2.98 17.97 -28.78
CA LYS A 495 2.20 18.95 -29.56
C LYS A 495 2.41 18.85 -31.08
N TYR A 496 3.45 18.15 -31.51
CA TYR A 496 3.78 17.91 -32.92
C TYR A 496 3.62 16.43 -33.33
N ALA A 497 2.94 15.61 -32.52
CA ALA A 497 2.90 14.15 -32.72
C ALA A 497 2.40 13.74 -34.13
N ASP A 498 1.36 14.40 -34.65
CA ASP A 498 0.82 14.19 -36.01
C ASP A 498 1.86 14.46 -37.12
N HIS A 499 2.80 15.36 -36.85
CA HIS A 499 3.80 15.87 -37.79
C HIS A 499 5.23 15.62 -37.31
N TYR A 500 5.44 14.56 -36.51
CA TYR A 500 6.70 14.36 -35.79
C TYR A 500 7.92 14.28 -36.72
N ASN A 501 7.79 13.61 -37.87
CA ASN A 501 8.89 13.51 -38.85
C ASN A 501 9.22 14.87 -39.49
N ASP A 502 8.20 15.68 -39.78
CA ASP A 502 8.38 17.03 -40.32
C ASP A 502 9.01 17.95 -39.27
N TYR A 503 8.59 17.82 -38.01
CA TYR A 503 9.16 18.53 -36.86
C TYR A 503 10.65 18.22 -36.71
N LYS A 504 11.03 16.93 -36.70
CA LYS A 504 12.44 16.53 -36.60
C LYS A 504 13.29 17.04 -37.75
N ALA A 505 12.77 16.95 -38.98
CA ALA A 505 13.46 17.45 -40.16
C ALA A 505 13.68 18.96 -40.10
N LEU A 506 12.65 19.72 -39.68
CA LEU A 506 12.69 21.17 -39.52
C LEU A 506 13.70 21.59 -38.43
N VAL A 507 13.64 20.97 -37.25
CA VAL A 507 14.55 21.25 -36.13
C VAL A 507 16.00 20.91 -36.52
N THR A 508 16.22 19.77 -37.15
CA THR A 508 17.57 19.36 -37.57
C THR A 508 18.14 20.30 -38.63
N ALA A 509 17.34 20.70 -39.62
CA ALA A 509 17.75 21.66 -40.63
C ALA A 509 18.13 23.01 -40.00
N PHE A 510 17.29 23.51 -39.09
CA PHE A 510 17.56 24.75 -38.35
C PHE A 510 18.86 24.66 -37.53
N MET A 511 19.08 23.56 -36.82
CA MET A 511 20.31 23.37 -36.02
C MET A 511 21.56 23.21 -36.89
N ARG A 512 21.47 22.59 -38.08
CA ARG A 512 22.58 22.52 -39.05
C ARG A 512 22.95 23.90 -39.58
N GLU A 513 21.95 24.70 -39.94
CA GLU A 513 22.16 26.06 -40.41
C GLU A 513 22.78 26.93 -39.31
N ARG A 514 22.24 26.86 -38.10
CA ARG A 514 22.72 27.62 -36.95
C ARG A 514 24.14 27.25 -36.52
N SER A 515 24.43 25.95 -36.43
CA SER A 515 25.75 25.47 -36.02
C SER A 515 26.80 25.58 -37.12
N GLY A 516 26.39 25.83 -38.38
CA GLY A 516 27.26 25.76 -39.55
C GLY A 516 27.79 24.35 -39.84
N ASN A 517 27.24 23.31 -39.18
CA ASN A 517 27.64 21.91 -39.35
C ASN A 517 26.57 21.17 -40.18
N PRO A 518 26.73 21.03 -41.51
CA PRO A 518 25.78 20.31 -42.35
C PRO A 518 25.72 18.80 -42.04
N ALA A 519 26.71 18.27 -41.30
CA ALA A 519 26.78 16.87 -40.90
C ALA A 519 26.24 16.60 -39.48
N LEU A 520 25.67 17.61 -38.80
CA LEU A 520 25.06 17.42 -37.47
C LEU A 520 24.00 16.31 -37.54
N ALA A 521 24.16 15.29 -36.69
CA ALA A 521 23.24 14.19 -36.61
C ALA A 521 21.91 14.64 -36.00
N GLU A 522 20.80 14.06 -36.43
CA GLU A 522 19.46 14.34 -35.90
C GLU A 522 19.39 14.10 -34.38
N ALA A 523 20.00 13.01 -33.92
CA ALA A 523 20.11 12.65 -32.50
C ALA A 523 20.87 13.68 -31.64
N GLU A 524 21.77 14.47 -32.26
CA GLU A 524 22.49 15.56 -31.58
C GLU A 524 21.75 16.89 -31.69
N ALA A 525 20.97 17.09 -32.77
CA ALA A 525 20.26 18.32 -33.05
C ALA A 525 19.07 18.56 -32.12
N LEU A 526 18.25 17.53 -31.86
CA LEU A 526 17.04 17.67 -31.04
C LEU A 526 17.34 18.08 -29.57
N PRO A 527 18.28 17.45 -28.85
CA PRO A 527 18.64 17.89 -27.50
C PRO A 527 19.25 19.29 -27.48
N ALA A 528 20.11 19.61 -28.47
CA ALA A 528 20.74 20.93 -28.57
C ALA A 528 19.72 22.04 -28.89
N PHE A 529 18.66 21.72 -29.64
CA PHE A 529 17.54 22.64 -29.90
C PHE A 529 16.82 23.06 -28.62
N ARG A 530 16.65 22.14 -27.66
CA ARG A 530 16.00 22.42 -26.35
C ARG A 530 16.76 23.42 -25.48
N GLN A 531 18.05 23.59 -25.75
CA GLN A 531 18.94 24.47 -24.99
C GLN A 531 19.07 25.87 -25.63
N LEU A 532 18.32 26.16 -26.68
CA LEU A 532 18.36 27.45 -27.35
C LEU A 532 17.77 28.57 -26.51
N ASN A 533 18.24 29.80 -26.77
CA ASN A 533 17.69 30.97 -26.12
C ASN A 533 16.33 31.36 -26.74
N ALA A 534 15.60 32.26 -26.08
CA ALA A 534 14.27 32.66 -26.52
C ALA A 534 14.24 33.36 -27.90
N GLU A 535 15.33 34.03 -28.29
CA GLU A 535 15.44 34.71 -29.58
C GLU A 535 15.55 33.70 -30.74
N ASP A 536 16.30 32.62 -30.51
CA ASP A 536 16.46 31.53 -31.47
C ASP A 536 15.17 30.73 -31.64
N TYR A 537 14.46 30.49 -30.54
CA TYR A 537 13.12 29.87 -30.59
C TYR A 537 12.14 30.73 -31.39
N ALA A 538 12.16 32.05 -31.21
CA ALA A 538 11.29 32.96 -31.95
C ALA A 538 11.52 32.91 -33.47
N ALA A 539 12.75 32.58 -33.92
CA ALA A 539 13.08 32.50 -35.34
C ALA A 539 12.44 31.28 -36.04
N ILE A 540 12.31 30.15 -35.35
CA ILE A 540 11.75 28.91 -35.91
C ILE A 540 10.26 28.72 -35.54
N GLN A 541 9.76 29.40 -34.50
CA GLN A 541 8.41 29.23 -33.97
C GLN A 541 7.31 29.27 -35.04
N PRO A 542 7.30 30.21 -36.02
CA PRO A 542 6.23 30.24 -37.03
C PRO A 542 6.18 28.97 -37.90
N SER A 543 7.33 28.34 -38.14
CA SER A 543 7.42 27.07 -38.87
C SER A 543 7.02 25.89 -38.01
N LEU A 544 7.30 25.93 -36.70
CA LEU A 544 6.84 24.93 -35.75
C LEU A 544 5.32 25.00 -35.55
N ASP A 545 4.74 26.20 -35.44
CA ASP A 545 3.30 26.39 -35.24
C ASP A 545 2.47 25.79 -36.38
N ALA A 546 3.03 25.73 -37.60
CA ALA A 546 2.41 25.10 -38.75
C ALA A 546 2.33 23.56 -38.66
N LEU A 547 3.07 22.95 -37.73
CA LEU A 547 3.13 21.50 -37.50
C LEU A 547 2.35 21.06 -36.24
N LEU A 548 1.62 21.96 -35.58
CA LEU A 548 0.83 21.62 -34.40
C LEU A 548 -0.25 20.59 -34.77
N GLY A 549 -0.22 19.46 -34.06
CA GLY A 549 -1.18 18.38 -34.20
C GLY A 549 -2.47 18.64 -33.42
N THR A 550 -3.49 17.82 -33.71
CA THR A 550 -4.77 17.84 -32.98
C THR A 550 -4.98 16.61 -32.09
N GLU A 551 -4.18 15.55 -32.29
CA GLU A 551 -4.34 14.24 -31.65
C GLU A 551 -4.42 14.26 -30.12
N TYR A 552 -3.59 15.07 -29.44
CA TYR A 552 -3.55 15.14 -27.97
C TYR A 552 -4.00 16.46 -27.36
N THR A 553 -4.75 17.27 -28.11
CA THR A 553 -5.21 18.59 -27.63
C THR A 553 -6.00 18.51 -26.33
N GLY A 554 -6.81 17.45 -26.14
CA GLY A 554 -7.56 17.20 -24.91
C GLY A 554 -6.67 16.85 -23.72
N GLN A 555 -5.76 15.89 -23.87
CA GLN A 555 -4.81 15.48 -22.82
C GLN A 555 -3.89 16.64 -22.44
N TYR A 556 -3.43 17.42 -23.42
CA TYR A 556 -2.61 18.60 -23.19
C TYR A 556 -3.37 19.68 -22.40
N ALA A 557 -4.68 19.86 -22.65
CA ALA A 557 -5.51 20.74 -21.83
C ALA A 557 -5.64 20.25 -20.38
N GLN A 558 -5.76 18.94 -20.15
CA GLN A 558 -5.76 18.35 -18.79
C GLN A 558 -4.42 18.57 -18.08
N ILE A 559 -3.30 18.40 -18.80
CA ILE A 559 -1.96 18.66 -18.26
C ILE A 559 -1.81 20.13 -17.88
N LYS A 560 -2.27 21.07 -18.72
CA LYS A 560 -2.31 22.49 -18.36
C LYS A 560 -3.16 22.76 -17.12
N ALA A 561 -4.33 22.13 -17.03
CA ALA A 561 -5.20 22.25 -15.85
C ALA A 561 -4.58 21.70 -14.56
N LEU A 562 -3.62 20.77 -14.65
CA LEU A 562 -2.85 20.26 -13.52
C LEU A 562 -1.63 21.15 -13.20
N VAL A 563 -0.82 21.48 -14.21
CA VAL A 563 0.47 22.17 -14.03
C VAL A 563 0.27 23.66 -13.72
N THR A 564 -0.69 24.34 -14.35
CA THR A 564 -0.86 25.79 -14.16
C THR A 564 -1.20 26.15 -12.71
N PRO A 565 -2.23 25.56 -12.06
CA PRO A 565 -2.54 25.88 -10.66
C PRO A 565 -1.39 25.52 -9.71
N PHE A 566 -0.72 24.39 -9.95
CA PHE A 566 0.45 23.99 -9.19
C PHE A 566 1.58 25.03 -9.29
N MET A 567 1.92 25.50 -10.50
CA MET A 567 2.97 26.50 -10.69
C MET A 567 2.57 27.88 -10.15
N GLN A 568 1.30 28.27 -10.26
CA GLN A 568 0.78 29.50 -9.65
C GLN A 568 0.98 29.49 -8.13
N GLN A 569 0.70 28.34 -7.49
CA GLN A 569 0.93 28.16 -6.06
C GLN A 569 2.41 28.09 -5.71
N PHE A 570 3.20 27.32 -6.46
CA PHE A 570 4.63 27.11 -6.22
C PHE A 570 5.43 28.41 -6.36
N LEU A 571 5.09 29.26 -7.34
CA LEU A 571 5.74 30.55 -7.58
C LEU A 571 5.09 31.72 -6.83
N GLY A 572 3.89 31.53 -6.27
CA GLY A 572 3.11 32.60 -5.64
C GLY A 572 2.61 33.67 -6.62
N ASP A 573 2.42 33.31 -7.90
CA ASP A 573 1.92 34.20 -8.95
C ASP A 573 0.59 33.67 -9.52
N PRO A 574 -0.57 34.16 -9.05
CA PRO A 574 -1.88 33.73 -9.54
C PRO A 574 -2.21 34.24 -10.96
N SER A 575 -1.38 35.11 -11.55
CA SER A 575 -1.59 35.65 -12.90
C SER A 575 -0.84 34.88 -14.00
N LEU A 576 -0.09 33.84 -13.61
CA LEU A 576 0.69 33.02 -14.53
C LEU A 576 -0.20 32.37 -15.59
N THR A 577 0.13 32.59 -16.86
CA THR A 577 -0.57 31.97 -18.00
C THR A 577 -0.10 30.52 -18.19
N ASP A 578 -0.91 29.69 -18.86
CA ASP A 578 -0.57 28.27 -19.09
C ASP A 578 0.79 28.07 -19.75
N ASP A 579 1.10 28.86 -20.78
CA ASP A 579 2.37 28.72 -21.51
C ASP A 579 3.57 29.18 -20.66
N ALA A 580 3.38 30.19 -19.80
CA ALA A 580 4.40 30.60 -18.84
C ALA A 580 4.58 29.56 -17.73
N ALA A 581 3.49 28.94 -17.27
CA ALA A 581 3.50 27.89 -16.26
C ALA A 581 4.24 26.64 -16.74
N LEU A 582 3.94 26.13 -17.94
CA LEU A 582 4.65 24.99 -18.52
C LEU A 582 6.14 25.27 -18.71
N LYS A 583 6.50 26.47 -19.16
CA LYS A 583 7.90 26.87 -19.30
C LYS A 583 8.63 26.93 -17.96
N ALA A 584 7.97 27.41 -16.91
CA ALA A 584 8.53 27.42 -15.56
C ALA A 584 8.62 26.01 -14.98
N PHE A 585 7.63 25.16 -15.23
CA PHE A 585 7.60 23.75 -14.81
C PHE A 585 8.82 22.98 -15.34
N ALA A 586 9.25 23.27 -16.58
CA ALA A 586 10.44 22.68 -17.18
C ALA A 586 11.76 22.93 -16.42
N THR A 587 11.77 23.85 -15.45
CA THR A 587 12.94 24.17 -14.62
C THR A 587 12.94 23.45 -13.27
N LEU A 588 11.86 22.73 -12.93
CA LEU A 588 11.74 22.03 -11.67
C LEU A 588 12.53 20.72 -11.66
N ASN A 589 13.05 20.38 -10.48
CA ASN A 589 13.61 19.05 -10.22
C ASN A 589 12.53 18.06 -9.74
N ALA A 590 12.90 16.79 -9.63
CA ALA A 590 12.00 15.70 -9.27
C ALA A 590 11.34 15.82 -7.89
N GLU A 591 12.05 16.39 -6.91
CA GLU A 591 11.51 16.60 -5.58
C GLU A 591 10.45 17.70 -5.58
N GLN A 592 10.63 18.73 -6.41
CA GLN A 592 9.75 19.89 -6.48
C GLN A 592 8.39 19.56 -7.10
N TYR A 593 8.32 18.73 -8.13
CA TYR A 593 7.06 18.34 -8.76
C TYR A 593 6.43 17.06 -8.20
N LEU A 594 7.06 16.43 -7.20
CA LEU A 594 6.54 15.23 -6.54
C LEU A 594 5.04 15.32 -6.17
N PRO A 595 4.50 16.46 -5.67
CA PRO A 595 3.08 16.56 -5.29
C PRO A 595 2.08 16.28 -6.43
N ILE A 596 2.49 16.48 -7.68
CA ILE A 596 1.64 16.26 -8.86
C ILE A 596 2.15 15.14 -9.77
N GLN A 597 3.23 14.44 -9.37
CA GLN A 597 3.93 13.50 -10.25
C GLN A 597 3.04 12.33 -10.68
N ALA A 598 2.24 11.77 -9.78
CA ALA A 598 1.39 10.62 -10.12
C ALA A 598 0.28 11.03 -11.09
N GLN A 599 -0.40 12.14 -10.84
CA GLN A 599 -1.42 12.69 -11.75
C GLN A 599 -0.80 13.03 -13.11
N LEU A 600 0.44 13.53 -13.12
CA LEU A 600 1.17 13.79 -14.36
C LEU A 600 1.48 12.48 -15.09
N ASN A 601 1.92 11.42 -14.40
CA ASN A 601 2.13 10.10 -14.99
C ASN A 601 0.87 9.56 -15.63
N VAL A 602 -0.30 9.70 -15.00
CA VAL A 602 -1.58 9.23 -15.59
C VAL A 602 -1.85 9.89 -16.94
N LEU A 603 -1.64 11.20 -17.02
CA LEU A 603 -1.88 11.96 -18.25
C LEU A 603 -0.79 11.68 -19.29
N VAL A 604 0.47 11.63 -18.87
CA VAL A 604 1.63 11.45 -19.76
C VAL A 604 1.72 10.02 -20.28
N ASN A 605 1.47 9.01 -19.45
CA ASN A 605 1.54 7.60 -19.85
C ASN A 605 0.52 7.27 -20.95
N LYS A 606 -0.70 7.84 -20.89
CA LYS A 606 -1.70 7.68 -21.95
C LYS A 606 -1.17 8.15 -23.30
N VAL A 607 -0.47 9.29 -23.31
CA VAL A 607 0.12 9.84 -24.52
C VAL A 607 1.35 9.03 -24.94
N PHE A 608 2.24 8.72 -24.00
CA PHE A 608 3.48 7.97 -24.23
C PHE A 608 3.22 6.58 -24.84
N PHE A 609 2.34 5.79 -24.24
CA PHE A 609 2.00 4.47 -24.75
C PHE A 609 1.24 4.52 -26.07
N ASN A 610 0.42 5.56 -26.31
CA ASN A 610 -0.21 5.74 -27.60
C ASN A 610 0.82 6.06 -28.71
N GLU A 611 1.86 6.85 -28.42
CA GLU A 611 2.97 7.07 -29.36
C GLU A 611 3.67 5.76 -29.73
N LEU A 612 3.94 4.90 -28.74
CA LEU A 612 4.52 3.57 -28.97
C LEU A 612 3.58 2.69 -29.80
N LYS A 613 2.28 2.70 -29.48
CA LYS A 613 1.24 1.95 -30.18
C LYS A 613 1.15 2.34 -31.65
N ILE A 614 1.11 3.64 -31.95
CA ILE A 614 1.04 4.16 -33.33
C ILE A 614 2.31 3.83 -34.09
N SER A 615 3.48 4.08 -33.50
CA SER A 615 4.77 3.82 -34.13
C SER A 615 4.95 2.33 -34.46
N GLY A 616 4.70 1.46 -33.48
CA GLY A 616 4.84 0.02 -33.64
C GLY A 616 3.84 -0.55 -34.64
N SER A 617 2.59 -0.08 -34.62
CA SER A 617 1.56 -0.53 -35.57
C SER A 617 1.87 -0.12 -37.01
N ALA A 618 2.40 1.10 -37.21
CA ALA A 618 2.85 1.55 -38.51
C ALA A 618 4.02 0.69 -39.03
N SER A 619 4.99 0.37 -38.15
CA SER A 619 6.12 -0.50 -38.49
C SER A 619 5.71 -1.96 -38.73
N ALA A 620 4.65 -2.44 -38.09
CA ALA A 620 4.10 -3.78 -38.34
C ALA A 620 3.38 -3.86 -39.70
N ALA A 621 2.76 -2.76 -40.14
CA ALA A 621 2.07 -2.68 -41.43
C ALA A 621 3.04 -2.46 -42.62
N SER A 622 4.18 -1.82 -42.38
CA SER A 622 5.18 -1.52 -43.41
C SER A 622 6.60 -1.46 -42.83
N ASP A 623 7.47 -2.33 -43.34
CA ASP A 623 8.91 -2.35 -43.00
C ASP A 623 9.64 -1.01 -43.27
N THR A 624 9.05 -0.13 -44.08
CA THR A 624 9.62 1.19 -44.40
C THR A 624 9.14 2.32 -43.50
N ALA A 625 8.08 2.12 -42.70
CA ALA A 625 7.54 3.16 -41.82
C ALA A 625 8.43 3.44 -40.60
N GLY A 626 9.19 2.42 -40.16
CA GLY A 626 10.16 2.51 -39.07
C GLY A 626 9.55 2.85 -37.70
N ASN A 627 10.40 2.88 -36.67
CA ASN A 627 9.99 3.08 -35.27
C ASN A 627 10.40 4.46 -34.71
N ALA A 628 10.67 5.42 -35.59
CA ALA A 628 11.28 6.69 -35.22
C ALA A 628 10.40 7.56 -34.31
N ARG A 629 9.07 7.46 -34.43
CA ARG A 629 8.11 8.17 -33.56
C ARG A 629 8.15 7.63 -32.13
N GLY A 630 8.14 6.31 -31.98
CA GLY A 630 8.25 5.65 -30.67
C GLY A 630 9.58 5.90 -29.97
N PHE A 631 10.71 5.72 -30.68
CA PHE A 631 12.03 6.07 -30.13
C PHE A 631 12.16 7.55 -29.80
N GLY A 632 11.54 8.41 -30.60
CA GLY A 632 11.38 9.82 -30.30
C GLY A 632 10.70 10.08 -28.95
N ALA A 633 9.54 9.47 -28.71
CA ALA A 633 8.85 9.55 -27.43
C ALA A 633 9.73 9.06 -26.26
N ILE A 634 10.41 7.91 -26.44
CA ILE A 634 11.31 7.32 -25.43
C ILE A 634 12.48 8.25 -25.09
N GLU A 635 13.24 8.70 -26.09
CA GLU A 635 14.41 9.57 -25.89
C GLU A 635 14.05 10.94 -25.30
N THR A 636 12.78 11.34 -25.39
CA THR A 636 12.30 12.61 -24.84
C THR A 636 11.86 12.49 -23.40
N LEU A 637 11.16 11.40 -23.04
CA LEU A 637 10.73 11.15 -21.67
C LEU A 637 11.87 10.57 -20.81
N PHE A 638 12.72 9.73 -21.39
CA PHE A 638 13.84 9.06 -20.73
C PHE A 638 15.17 9.37 -21.46
N PRO A 639 15.67 10.61 -21.41
CA PRO A 639 16.89 10.98 -22.12
C PRO A 639 18.14 10.30 -21.57
N GLY A 640 19.09 9.96 -22.44
CA GLY A 640 20.38 9.39 -22.08
C GLY A 640 20.36 7.88 -21.84
N THR A 641 21.46 7.35 -21.30
CA THR A 641 21.69 5.90 -21.12
C THR A 641 22.05 5.53 -19.67
N SER A 642 21.74 6.41 -18.72
CA SER A 642 22.08 6.21 -17.29
C SER A 642 21.05 5.39 -16.54
N TRP A 643 19.92 5.08 -17.18
CA TRP A 643 18.86 4.21 -16.66
C TRP A 643 19.41 2.80 -16.48
N ASN A 644 19.15 2.18 -15.32
CA ASN A 644 19.65 0.85 -15.02
C ASN A 644 18.87 0.23 -13.86
N GLY A 645 18.28 -0.94 -14.08
CA GLY A 645 17.61 -1.73 -13.06
C GLY A 645 16.41 -2.48 -13.62
N ASP A 646 16.04 -3.57 -12.95
CA ASP A 646 15.08 -4.55 -13.46
C ASP A 646 13.79 -4.59 -12.63
N LEU A 647 12.72 -5.11 -13.24
CA LEU A 647 11.48 -5.49 -12.54
C LEU A 647 11.29 -7.00 -12.56
N SER A 648 11.27 -7.63 -11.39
CA SER A 648 11.22 -9.09 -11.21
C SER A 648 10.01 -9.56 -10.38
N LEU A 649 9.28 -10.54 -10.90
CA LEU A 649 8.06 -11.15 -10.34
C LEU A 649 8.18 -12.69 -10.22
N PHE A 650 9.33 -13.21 -9.80
CA PHE A 650 9.62 -14.66 -9.84
C PHE A 650 8.56 -15.56 -9.19
N PHE A 651 8.06 -15.18 -8.02
CA PHE A 651 7.04 -15.91 -7.24
C PHE A 651 5.94 -14.95 -6.75
N SER A 652 5.63 -13.96 -7.57
CA SER A 652 4.74 -12.87 -7.17
C SER A 652 3.88 -12.40 -8.32
N LYS A 653 3.03 -11.42 -8.04
CA LYS A 653 2.04 -10.90 -8.98
C LYS A 653 2.02 -9.38 -9.02
N LEU A 654 1.52 -8.87 -10.12
CA LEU A 654 1.11 -7.48 -10.28
C LEU A 654 -0.31 -7.50 -10.84
N GLN A 655 -1.28 -6.97 -10.10
CA GLN A 655 -2.68 -7.26 -10.38
C GLN A 655 -3.65 -6.11 -10.15
N THR A 656 -4.62 -5.92 -11.04
CA THR A 656 -5.82 -5.11 -10.76
C THR A 656 -7.05 -6.03 -10.79
N LEU A 657 -7.89 -5.99 -9.76
CA LEU A 657 -8.99 -6.96 -9.61
C LEU A 657 -10.28 -6.49 -10.29
N GLN A 658 -10.70 -5.25 -10.01
CA GLN A 658 -11.92 -4.65 -10.55
C GLN A 658 -11.58 -3.35 -11.26
N GLY A 659 -10.86 -3.50 -12.37
CA GLY A 659 -10.43 -2.39 -13.22
C GLY A 659 -9.22 -1.62 -12.69
N GLY A 660 -8.77 -0.67 -13.50
CA GLY A 660 -7.51 0.05 -13.33
C GLY A 660 -6.43 -0.51 -14.26
N ASP A 661 -5.69 0.42 -14.89
CA ASP A 661 -4.62 0.09 -15.84
C ASP A 661 -3.34 -0.33 -15.12
N ILE A 662 -2.52 -1.14 -15.77
CA ILE A 662 -1.17 -1.51 -15.33
C ILE A 662 -0.17 -0.89 -16.30
N ASN A 663 0.64 0.06 -15.82
CA ASN A 663 1.65 0.77 -16.60
C ASN A 663 3.05 0.47 -16.05
N LEU A 664 3.90 -0.20 -16.83
CA LEU A 664 5.25 -0.60 -16.44
C LEU A 664 6.26 0.15 -17.31
N LEU A 665 7.20 0.88 -16.70
CA LEU A 665 8.26 1.57 -17.41
C LEU A 665 9.62 1.24 -16.78
N VAL A 666 10.47 0.59 -17.57
CA VAL A 666 11.82 0.16 -17.20
C VAL A 666 12.81 0.65 -18.26
N PRO A 667 13.24 1.92 -18.21
CA PRO A 667 14.00 2.58 -19.27
C PRO A 667 15.43 2.08 -19.50
N GLY A 668 15.94 1.14 -18.70
CA GLY A 668 17.33 0.68 -18.83
C GLY A 668 17.63 -0.75 -18.38
N GLY A 669 16.60 -1.60 -18.22
CA GLY A 669 16.77 -3.00 -17.83
C GLY A 669 15.68 -3.89 -18.41
N GLU A 670 15.46 -5.05 -17.78
CA GLU A 670 14.48 -6.06 -18.20
C GLU A 670 13.24 -6.14 -17.29
N ILE A 671 12.16 -6.75 -17.80
CA ILE A 671 10.99 -7.15 -17.01
C ILE A 671 10.89 -8.68 -17.04
N ASN A 672 10.88 -9.29 -15.85
CA ASN A 672 10.70 -10.72 -15.68
C ASN A 672 9.41 -11.02 -14.90
N ALA A 673 8.39 -11.52 -15.60
CA ALA A 673 7.05 -11.77 -15.05
C ALA A 673 6.88 -13.13 -14.34
N GLY A 674 7.94 -13.95 -14.22
CA GLY A 674 7.85 -15.20 -13.45
C GLY A 674 9.02 -16.18 -13.61
N LEU A 675 8.92 -17.35 -12.97
CA LEU A 675 10.03 -18.31 -12.94
C LEU A 675 10.15 -19.15 -14.24
N ALA A 676 11.39 -19.36 -14.70
CA ALA A 676 11.74 -20.18 -15.87
C ALA A 676 11.38 -21.68 -15.73
N VAL A 677 11.41 -22.25 -14.53
CA VAL A 677 11.16 -23.68 -14.26
C VAL A 677 10.18 -23.89 -13.10
N SER A 678 9.15 -24.73 -13.27
CA SER A 678 8.30 -25.16 -12.16
C SER A 678 9.07 -26.03 -11.16
N PHE A 679 8.78 -25.91 -9.86
CA PHE A 679 9.39 -26.70 -8.80
C PHE A 679 8.33 -27.13 -7.76
N SER A 680 8.65 -28.14 -6.95
CA SER A 680 7.74 -28.64 -5.91
C SER A 680 7.54 -27.60 -4.80
N GLY A 681 6.29 -27.26 -4.50
CA GLY A 681 5.94 -26.18 -3.57
C GLY A 681 5.88 -24.78 -4.21
N ALA A 682 5.72 -24.71 -5.54
CA ALA A 682 5.42 -23.45 -6.23
C ALA A 682 4.07 -22.88 -5.78
N LYS A 683 3.96 -21.54 -5.80
CA LYS A 683 2.70 -20.83 -5.56
C LYS A 683 1.62 -21.22 -6.56
N GLU A 684 0.37 -21.03 -6.15
CA GLU A 684 -0.75 -21.28 -7.04
C GLU A 684 -0.73 -20.31 -8.22
N ALA A 685 -1.29 -20.75 -9.34
CA ALA A 685 -1.24 -19.98 -10.58
C ALA A 685 -1.96 -18.61 -10.49
N SER A 686 -2.88 -18.45 -9.53
CA SER A 686 -3.59 -17.20 -9.22
C SER A 686 -2.75 -16.19 -8.44
N GLU A 687 -1.59 -16.61 -7.94
CA GLU A 687 -0.67 -15.78 -7.18
C GLU A 687 0.52 -15.29 -8.01
N LEU A 688 0.50 -15.50 -9.33
CA LEU A 688 1.63 -15.28 -10.23
C LEU A 688 1.24 -14.46 -11.47
N GLY A 689 2.18 -13.60 -11.88
CA GLY A 689 2.13 -12.90 -13.16
C GLY A 689 1.50 -11.51 -13.13
N ILE A 690 1.32 -10.93 -14.31
CA ILE A 690 0.77 -9.59 -14.50
C ILE A 690 -0.66 -9.74 -15.01
N VAL A 691 -1.66 -9.31 -14.24
CA VAL A 691 -3.06 -9.59 -14.58
C VAL A 691 -3.97 -8.39 -14.29
N ALA A 692 -4.62 -7.86 -15.32
CA ALA A 692 -5.78 -6.99 -15.19
C ALA A 692 -7.04 -7.86 -15.30
N GLN A 693 -7.70 -8.14 -14.16
CA GLN A 693 -8.86 -9.05 -14.12
C GLN A 693 -10.18 -8.37 -14.50
N GLY A 694 -10.35 -7.12 -14.11
CA GLY A 694 -11.45 -6.27 -14.57
C GLY A 694 -11.05 -5.47 -15.82
N PRO A 695 -11.88 -4.51 -16.25
CA PRO A 695 -11.56 -3.63 -17.38
C PRO A 695 -10.31 -2.78 -17.10
N GLY A 696 -9.23 -3.00 -17.84
CA GLY A 696 -7.99 -2.23 -17.71
C GLY A 696 -6.92 -2.71 -18.67
N ASP A 697 -6.13 -1.78 -19.18
CA ASP A 697 -5.06 -2.07 -20.14
C ASP A 697 -3.77 -2.46 -19.40
N ILE A 698 -2.94 -3.31 -20.03
CA ILE A 698 -1.58 -3.58 -19.58
C ILE A 698 -0.62 -2.97 -20.59
N ASN A 699 0.12 -1.95 -20.15
CA ASN A 699 1.13 -1.26 -20.94
C ASN A 699 2.51 -1.46 -20.34
N ALA A 700 3.48 -1.92 -21.13
CA ALA A 700 4.85 -2.12 -20.70
C ALA A 700 5.85 -1.51 -21.69
N PHE A 701 6.78 -0.72 -21.17
CA PHE A 701 7.96 -0.23 -21.86
C PHE A 701 9.21 -0.75 -21.15
N VAL A 702 10.07 -1.43 -21.91
CA VAL A 702 11.32 -1.99 -21.43
C VAL A 702 12.45 -1.69 -22.40
N HIS A 703 13.66 -1.49 -21.87
CA HIS A 703 14.85 -1.30 -22.71
C HIS A 703 15.34 -2.63 -23.28
N ASP A 704 15.58 -3.61 -22.39
CA ASP A 704 16.08 -4.94 -22.75
C ASP A 704 14.90 -5.92 -22.92
N ASP A 705 14.93 -7.08 -22.25
CA ASP A 705 13.99 -8.16 -22.51
C ASP A 705 12.69 -8.05 -21.71
N PHE A 706 11.58 -8.54 -22.29
CA PHE A 706 10.34 -8.83 -21.57
C PHE A 706 10.11 -10.34 -21.52
N ILE A 707 10.21 -10.93 -20.34
CA ILE A 707 10.26 -12.38 -20.16
C ILE A 707 9.08 -12.87 -19.31
N VAL A 708 8.20 -13.70 -19.89
CA VAL A 708 7.02 -14.25 -19.17
C VAL A 708 7.30 -15.59 -18.49
N ASN A 709 8.24 -16.38 -19.01
CA ASN A 709 8.60 -17.69 -18.45
C ASN A 709 7.37 -18.64 -18.29
N GLN A 710 7.14 -19.22 -17.11
CA GLN A 710 5.97 -20.08 -16.85
C GLN A 710 4.76 -19.33 -16.32
N SER A 711 4.81 -18.00 -16.35
CA SER A 711 3.79 -17.11 -15.82
C SER A 711 2.83 -16.63 -16.91
N ARG A 712 2.15 -15.52 -16.64
CA ARG A 712 1.10 -14.96 -17.49
C ARG A 712 1.14 -13.43 -17.50
N VAL A 713 0.72 -12.87 -18.62
CA VAL A 713 0.42 -11.44 -18.79
C VAL A 713 -0.95 -11.34 -19.44
N PHE A 714 -2.00 -11.17 -18.63
CA PHE A 714 -3.39 -11.26 -19.07
C PHE A 714 -4.18 -9.99 -18.80
N ALA A 715 -4.81 -9.44 -19.84
CA ALA A 715 -5.84 -8.41 -19.70
C ALA A 715 -7.20 -9.02 -20.04
N LEU A 716 -8.11 -8.98 -19.09
CA LEU A 716 -9.46 -9.54 -19.22
C LEU A 716 -10.47 -8.41 -19.48
N SER A 717 -11.73 -8.76 -19.76
CA SER A 717 -12.83 -7.79 -19.86
C SER A 717 -12.55 -6.60 -20.79
N ALA A 718 -12.11 -6.91 -22.02
CA ALA A 718 -11.82 -5.95 -23.09
C ALA A 718 -10.55 -5.08 -22.96
N GLY A 719 -9.70 -5.32 -21.95
CA GLY A 719 -8.40 -4.64 -21.85
C GLY A 719 -7.40 -5.04 -22.95
N ASP A 720 -6.65 -4.05 -23.45
CA ASP A 720 -5.56 -4.23 -24.41
C ASP A 720 -4.25 -4.60 -23.69
N ILE A 721 -3.34 -5.26 -24.41
CA ILE A 721 -1.95 -5.44 -23.98
C ILE A 721 -1.01 -4.77 -24.97
N LEU A 722 -0.18 -3.85 -24.50
CA LEU A 722 0.90 -3.21 -25.24
C LEU A 722 2.24 -3.51 -24.56
N ILE A 723 3.19 -4.11 -25.28
CA ILE A 723 4.56 -4.32 -24.81
C ILE A 723 5.52 -3.79 -25.86
N TRP A 724 6.40 -2.89 -25.43
CA TRP A 724 7.51 -2.37 -26.21
C TRP A 724 8.84 -2.74 -25.56
N SER A 725 9.70 -3.46 -26.30
CA SER A 725 11.10 -3.72 -25.97
C SER A 725 12.00 -3.01 -26.98
N SER A 726 12.91 -2.14 -26.51
CA SER A 726 13.69 -1.27 -27.40
C SER A 726 14.86 -1.98 -28.07
N GLU A 727 15.68 -2.68 -27.28
CA GLU A 727 16.90 -3.38 -27.70
C GLU A 727 16.77 -4.90 -27.58
N GLY A 728 15.85 -5.41 -26.76
CA GLY A 728 15.72 -6.82 -26.43
C GLY A 728 14.55 -7.56 -27.10
N ASP A 729 14.28 -8.74 -26.57
CA ASP A 729 13.28 -9.69 -27.03
C ASP A 729 11.99 -9.64 -26.18
N ILE A 730 10.88 -10.11 -26.75
CA ILE A 730 9.64 -10.38 -26.01
C ILE A 730 9.39 -11.89 -26.05
N ASP A 731 9.49 -12.56 -24.89
CA ASP A 731 9.24 -13.99 -24.76
C ASP A 731 7.95 -14.27 -23.98
N ALA A 732 6.94 -14.79 -24.67
CA ALA A 732 5.67 -15.22 -24.09
C ALA A 732 5.82 -16.49 -23.22
N GLY A 733 6.96 -17.16 -23.25
CA GLY A 733 7.33 -18.17 -22.28
C GLY A 733 6.84 -19.59 -22.58
N ARG A 734 6.99 -20.47 -21.59
CA ARG A 734 6.88 -21.93 -21.74
C ARG A 734 5.90 -22.59 -20.76
N GLY A 735 5.09 -21.78 -20.06
CA GLY A 735 4.06 -22.28 -19.16
C GLY A 735 2.96 -23.07 -19.88
N ALA A 736 2.27 -23.94 -19.14
CA ALA A 736 1.21 -24.77 -19.70
C ALA A 736 -0.02 -23.95 -20.11
N LYS A 737 -0.56 -24.20 -21.32
CA LYS A 737 -1.81 -23.58 -21.81
C LYS A 737 -3.06 -23.95 -20.99
N SER A 738 -2.96 -24.94 -20.11
CA SER A 738 -4.03 -25.41 -19.22
C SER A 738 -3.82 -25.02 -17.75
N ALA A 739 -2.88 -24.11 -17.44
CA ALA A 739 -2.63 -23.68 -16.07
C ALA A 739 -3.81 -22.88 -15.51
N ILE A 740 -4.71 -23.54 -14.79
CA ILE A 740 -5.90 -22.93 -14.19
C ILE A 740 -5.47 -22.09 -12.99
N ALA A 741 -5.80 -20.80 -13.04
CA ALA A 741 -5.79 -19.91 -11.89
C ALA A 741 -7.23 -19.52 -11.61
N ALA A 742 -7.78 -20.11 -10.56
CA ALA A 742 -9.02 -19.63 -9.96
C ALA A 742 -8.59 -18.73 -8.81
N PRO A 743 -8.84 -17.41 -8.86
CA PRO A 743 -8.71 -16.59 -7.67
C PRO A 743 -9.61 -17.17 -6.57
N PRO A 744 -9.21 -17.10 -5.30
CA PRO A 744 -10.12 -17.41 -4.20
C PRO A 744 -11.40 -16.60 -4.35
N PRO A 745 -12.58 -17.20 -4.10
CA PRO A 745 -13.82 -16.43 -4.08
C PRO A 745 -13.70 -15.32 -3.04
N VAL A 746 -14.16 -14.13 -3.41
CA VAL A 746 -14.26 -13.02 -2.49
C VAL A 746 -15.59 -13.17 -1.76
N HIS A 747 -15.54 -13.21 -0.44
CA HIS A 747 -16.73 -13.23 0.38
C HIS A 747 -17.07 -11.80 0.75
N GLY A 748 -18.32 -11.41 0.52
CA GLY A 748 -18.86 -10.12 0.93
C GLY A 748 -20.20 -10.31 1.61
N VAL A 749 -20.77 -9.20 2.05
CA VAL A 749 -22.13 -9.14 2.56
C VAL A 749 -22.85 -8.07 1.75
N ASP A 750 -24.03 -8.39 1.20
CA ASP A 750 -24.83 -7.39 0.47
C ASP A 750 -25.47 -6.37 1.42
N GLU A 751 -26.07 -5.32 0.85
CA GLU A 751 -26.80 -4.27 1.57
C GLU A 751 -27.96 -4.81 2.46
N PHE A 752 -28.32 -6.08 2.33
CA PHE A 752 -29.38 -6.76 3.09
C PHE A 752 -28.84 -7.77 4.11
N GLY A 753 -27.53 -7.87 4.31
CA GLY A 753 -26.91 -8.78 5.28
C GLY A 753 -26.77 -10.23 4.79
N ASN A 754 -26.94 -10.52 3.50
CA ASN A 754 -26.72 -11.85 2.95
C ASN A 754 -25.25 -12.02 2.56
N ALA A 755 -24.66 -13.17 2.91
CA ALA A 755 -23.34 -13.54 2.44
C ALA A 755 -23.34 -13.69 0.91
N THR A 756 -22.65 -12.79 0.21
CA THR A 756 -22.35 -12.91 -1.20
C THR A 756 -20.99 -13.59 -1.36
N THR A 757 -20.84 -14.39 -2.42
CA THR A 757 -19.58 -15.04 -2.74
C THR A 757 -19.33 -14.80 -4.21
N ASP A 758 -18.50 -13.81 -4.48
CA ASP A 758 -18.15 -13.40 -5.82
C ASP A 758 -16.98 -14.25 -6.32
N PHE A 759 -17.29 -15.08 -7.31
CA PHE A 759 -16.28 -15.86 -8.00
C PHE A 759 -15.68 -15.00 -9.10
N LEU A 760 -14.49 -14.47 -8.84
CA LEU A 760 -13.69 -13.79 -9.85
C LEU A 760 -13.43 -14.71 -11.05
N PRO A 761 -13.26 -14.16 -12.27
CA PRO A 761 -13.07 -14.96 -13.47
C PRO A 761 -11.92 -15.96 -13.35
N ILE A 762 -12.19 -17.23 -13.60
CA ILE A 762 -11.15 -18.27 -13.66
C ILE A 762 -10.35 -18.10 -14.94
N VAL A 763 -9.03 -17.89 -14.80
CA VAL A 763 -8.11 -17.72 -15.93
C VAL A 763 -7.27 -18.98 -16.14
N SER A 764 -7.43 -19.63 -17.29
CA SER A 764 -6.66 -20.81 -17.67
C SER A 764 -5.61 -20.48 -18.73
N GLY A 765 -4.35 -20.80 -18.43
CA GLY A 765 -3.23 -20.72 -19.36
C GLY A 765 -2.05 -19.90 -18.85
N SER A 766 -0.99 -19.87 -19.66
CA SER A 766 0.21 -19.06 -19.48
C SER A 766 0.41 -18.19 -20.72
N GLY A 767 1.37 -17.27 -20.68
CA GLY A 767 1.75 -16.46 -21.84
C GLY A 767 1.08 -15.09 -21.90
N ILE A 768 1.03 -14.48 -23.08
CA ILE A 768 0.54 -13.11 -23.28
C ILE A 768 -0.81 -13.16 -23.97
N ARG A 769 -1.90 -12.89 -23.24
CA ARG A 769 -3.24 -13.09 -23.80
C ARG A 769 -4.26 -12.08 -23.32
N THR A 770 -5.09 -11.59 -24.23
CA THR A 770 -6.35 -10.94 -23.86
C THR A 770 -7.48 -11.97 -23.89
N ALA A 771 -8.47 -11.80 -23.02
CA ALA A 771 -9.64 -12.66 -23.00
C ALA A 771 -10.92 -11.88 -22.75
N ALA A 772 -12.00 -12.38 -23.35
CA ALA A 772 -13.34 -11.89 -23.10
C ALA A 772 -13.89 -12.51 -21.81
N THR A 773 -14.53 -11.69 -21.00
CA THR A 773 -15.45 -12.14 -19.94
C THR A 773 -16.86 -12.19 -20.54
N ALA A 774 -17.80 -12.93 -19.92
CA ALA A 774 -19.12 -13.16 -20.49
C ALA A 774 -19.89 -11.85 -20.78
N GLY A 775 -19.98 -11.46 -22.06
CA GLY A 775 -20.64 -10.24 -22.53
C GLY A 775 -19.75 -9.28 -23.31
N ASP A 776 -18.42 -9.39 -23.16
CA ASP A 776 -17.45 -8.47 -23.76
C ASP A 776 -16.69 -9.09 -24.93
N THR A 777 -16.02 -8.27 -25.74
CA THR A 777 -14.98 -8.71 -26.69
C THR A 777 -13.63 -8.68 -26.01
N ALA A 778 -12.75 -9.65 -26.30
CA ALA A 778 -11.37 -9.59 -25.84
C ALA A 778 -10.67 -8.35 -26.44
N GLY A 779 -9.73 -7.75 -25.71
CA GLY A 779 -8.92 -6.65 -26.25
C GLY A 779 -7.90 -7.11 -27.29
N ASP A 780 -7.09 -6.17 -27.73
CA ASP A 780 -6.04 -6.36 -28.74
C ASP A 780 -4.66 -6.51 -28.10
N VAL A 781 -3.76 -7.20 -28.81
CA VAL A 781 -2.36 -7.43 -28.37
C VAL A 781 -1.40 -6.73 -29.33
N PHE A 782 -0.54 -5.87 -28.78
CA PHE A 782 0.46 -5.08 -29.49
C PHE A 782 1.85 -5.39 -28.93
N LEU A 783 2.70 -6.07 -29.70
CA LEU A 783 4.04 -6.48 -29.28
C LEU A 783 5.09 -5.91 -30.23
N PHE A 784 5.94 -5.05 -29.70
CA PHE A 784 6.93 -4.33 -30.48
C PHE A 784 8.33 -4.58 -29.92
N ALA A 785 9.17 -5.25 -30.71
CA ALA A 785 10.58 -5.49 -30.44
C ALA A 785 11.41 -5.04 -31.65
N PRO A 786 11.54 -3.72 -31.93
CA PRO A 786 12.12 -3.21 -33.18
C PRO A 786 13.52 -3.74 -33.52
N LYS A 787 14.31 -4.09 -32.49
CA LYS A 787 15.67 -4.64 -32.63
C LYS A 787 15.82 -6.10 -32.19
N GLY A 788 14.79 -6.68 -31.58
CA GLY A 788 14.79 -8.05 -31.12
C GLY A 788 13.72 -8.92 -31.77
N VAL A 789 13.36 -9.98 -31.08
CA VAL A 789 12.52 -11.08 -31.55
C VAL A 789 11.29 -11.20 -30.66
N VAL A 790 10.13 -11.45 -31.27
CA VAL A 790 8.94 -11.87 -30.52
C VAL A 790 8.82 -13.38 -30.56
N ASN A 791 8.97 -14.03 -29.41
CA ASN A 791 8.85 -15.48 -29.27
C ASN A 791 7.53 -15.83 -28.60
N ALA A 792 6.63 -16.49 -29.34
CA ALA A 792 5.36 -16.98 -28.78
C ALA A 792 5.54 -18.17 -27.82
N GLY A 793 6.72 -18.78 -27.79
CA GLY A 793 7.06 -19.87 -26.88
C GLY A 793 6.09 -21.05 -26.97
N GLU A 794 5.98 -21.83 -25.90
CA GLU A 794 4.96 -22.90 -25.77
C GLU A 794 3.66 -22.38 -25.13
N ALA A 795 3.75 -21.31 -24.34
CA ALA A 795 2.61 -20.69 -23.66
C ALA A 795 1.65 -20.01 -24.64
N GLY A 796 2.19 -19.35 -25.66
CA GLY A 796 1.45 -18.73 -26.75
C GLY A 796 1.11 -17.26 -26.52
N ILE A 797 0.68 -16.63 -27.62
CA ILE A 797 0.20 -15.25 -27.68
C ILE A 797 -1.23 -15.29 -28.20
N GLY A 798 -2.15 -14.49 -27.64
CA GLY A 798 -3.48 -14.43 -28.22
C GLY A 798 -4.31 -13.20 -27.87
N GLY A 799 -5.13 -12.74 -28.81
CA GLY A 799 -6.08 -11.67 -28.58
C GLY A 799 -7.07 -11.53 -29.73
N THR A 800 -7.92 -10.50 -29.70
CA THR A 800 -8.83 -10.22 -30.82
C THR A 800 -8.00 -9.86 -32.05
N ASN A 801 -7.33 -8.72 -32.06
CA ASN A 801 -6.29 -8.42 -33.04
C ASN A 801 -4.91 -8.63 -32.42
N VAL A 802 -3.96 -9.07 -33.23
CA VAL A 802 -2.55 -9.24 -32.80
C VAL A 802 -1.66 -8.52 -33.78
N THR A 803 -0.97 -7.49 -33.29
CA THR A 803 -0.05 -6.65 -34.07
C THR A 803 1.37 -6.85 -33.53
N ILE A 804 2.28 -7.31 -34.39
CA ILE A 804 3.66 -7.57 -34.03
C ILE A 804 4.60 -6.80 -34.94
N SER A 805 5.57 -6.08 -34.37
CA SER A 805 6.70 -5.51 -35.10
C SER A 805 8.01 -5.97 -34.48
N ALA A 806 8.78 -6.79 -35.18
CA ALA A 806 10.04 -7.35 -34.68
C ALA A 806 10.97 -7.78 -35.82
N THR A 807 12.24 -8.03 -35.50
CA THR A 807 13.21 -8.54 -36.48
C THR A 807 12.91 -9.97 -36.91
N ALA A 808 12.32 -10.77 -36.00
CA ALA A 808 11.76 -12.08 -36.29
C ALA A 808 10.61 -12.40 -35.33
N VAL A 809 9.74 -13.33 -35.74
CA VAL A 809 8.69 -13.89 -34.89
C VAL A 809 8.85 -15.40 -34.83
N LEU A 810 9.06 -15.94 -33.63
CA LEU A 810 9.22 -17.36 -33.38
C LEU A 810 7.94 -17.97 -32.81
N GLY A 811 7.68 -19.24 -33.15
CA GLY A 811 6.52 -19.95 -32.63
C GLY A 811 5.18 -19.46 -33.19
N ALA A 812 5.11 -18.98 -34.43
CA ALA A 812 3.87 -18.47 -35.05
C ALA A 812 2.65 -19.41 -34.92
N ASN A 813 2.87 -20.74 -34.87
CA ASN A 813 1.81 -21.73 -34.63
C ASN A 813 1.15 -21.62 -33.24
N ASN A 814 1.80 -20.95 -32.28
CA ASN A 814 1.31 -20.67 -30.94
C ASN A 814 0.71 -19.27 -30.80
N ILE A 815 0.55 -18.53 -31.91
CA ILE A 815 -0.14 -17.24 -31.94
C ILE A 815 -1.59 -17.46 -32.37
N GLN A 816 -2.53 -16.92 -31.59
CA GLN A 816 -3.96 -17.08 -31.78
C GLN A 816 -4.60 -15.72 -32.03
N VAL A 817 -5.12 -15.53 -33.23
CA VAL A 817 -5.72 -14.27 -33.66
C VAL A 817 -7.22 -14.47 -33.87
N GLY A 818 -8.06 -13.76 -33.11
CA GLY A 818 -9.51 -13.82 -33.26
C GLY A 818 -10.04 -13.02 -34.47
N GLY A 819 -9.34 -11.95 -34.83
CA GLY A 819 -9.64 -10.99 -35.88
C GLY A 819 -8.47 -10.81 -36.85
N ILE A 820 -7.82 -9.64 -36.82
CA ILE A 820 -6.75 -9.27 -37.76
C ILE A 820 -5.37 -9.51 -37.14
N GLY A 821 -4.50 -10.20 -37.89
CA GLY A 821 -3.10 -10.41 -37.53
C GLY A 821 -2.20 -9.58 -38.42
N THR A 822 -1.46 -8.63 -37.84
CA THR A 822 -0.50 -7.76 -38.55
C THR A 822 0.91 -8.08 -38.07
N GLY A 823 1.84 -8.37 -39.00
CA GLY A 823 3.21 -8.80 -38.67
C GLY A 823 3.33 -10.23 -38.11
N VAL A 824 2.23 -11.00 -38.07
CA VAL A 824 2.23 -12.42 -37.68
C VAL A 824 2.59 -13.29 -38.89
N PRO A 825 3.66 -14.12 -38.85
CA PRO A 825 3.99 -15.00 -39.96
C PRO A 825 2.88 -16.03 -40.21
N THR A 826 2.52 -16.23 -41.48
CA THR A 826 1.62 -17.33 -41.85
C THR A 826 2.34 -18.65 -41.59
N ALA A 827 1.77 -19.50 -40.73
CA ALA A 827 2.30 -20.84 -40.46
C ALA A 827 2.62 -21.58 -41.77
N SER A 828 3.85 -22.09 -41.91
CA SER A 828 4.23 -22.92 -43.05
C SER A 828 3.39 -24.20 -43.02
N THR A 829 2.35 -24.26 -43.85
CA THR A 829 1.72 -25.52 -44.22
C THR A 829 2.72 -26.25 -45.11
N GLY A 830 3.46 -27.20 -44.53
CA GLY A 830 4.46 -27.98 -45.26
C GLY A 830 3.89 -28.51 -46.58
N SER A 831 4.48 -28.08 -47.69
CA SER A 831 4.52 -28.75 -49.01
C SER A 831 3.23 -29.18 -49.73
N LEU A 832 2.02 -28.90 -49.24
CA LEU A 832 0.77 -29.24 -49.95
C LEU A 832 0.08 -28.04 -50.63
N ALA A 833 0.56 -26.81 -50.39
CA ALA A 833 -0.05 -25.57 -50.87
C ALA A 833 0.46 -25.07 -52.24
N ALA A 834 1.09 -25.92 -53.05
CA ALA A 834 1.47 -25.55 -54.43
C ALA A 834 0.33 -25.77 -55.45
N GLY A 835 -0.84 -26.26 -55.02
CA GLY A 835 -1.87 -26.76 -55.94
C GLY A 835 -3.27 -26.18 -55.81
N LEU A 836 -3.51 -25.11 -55.04
CA LEU A 836 -4.90 -24.63 -54.87
C LEU A 836 -4.98 -23.10 -54.65
N THR A 837 -4.93 -22.36 -55.75
CA THR A 837 -5.37 -20.96 -55.79
C THR A 837 -6.89 -20.93 -55.94
N GLY A 838 -7.62 -20.58 -54.88
CA GLY A 838 -9.07 -20.38 -54.96
C GLY A 838 -9.72 -20.14 -53.60
N VAL A 839 -9.89 -18.88 -53.25
CA VAL A 839 -10.66 -18.43 -52.07
C VAL A 839 -12.14 -18.69 -52.33
N SER A 840 -12.74 -19.68 -51.64
CA SER A 840 -14.13 -19.68 -51.14
C SER A 840 -14.53 -21.09 -50.64
N ASN A 841 -15.03 -21.18 -49.40
CA ASN A 841 -15.59 -22.35 -48.70
C ASN A 841 -14.63 -23.36 -48.02
N LEU A 842 -14.13 -23.01 -46.83
CA LEU A 842 -13.55 -23.98 -45.89
C LEU A 842 -14.59 -24.93 -45.25
N THR A 843 -15.89 -24.65 -45.35
CA THR A 843 -16.96 -25.45 -44.70
C THR A 843 -17.44 -26.65 -45.54
N ALA A 844 -16.98 -26.82 -46.79
CA ALA A 844 -17.41 -27.92 -47.66
C ALA A 844 -16.45 -29.14 -47.66
N SER A 845 -15.23 -28.99 -47.14
CA SER A 845 -14.20 -30.03 -47.22
C SER A 845 -14.33 -31.13 -46.16
N VAL A 846 -15.03 -30.87 -45.05
CA VAL A 846 -15.28 -31.88 -43.99
C VAL A 846 -16.35 -32.90 -44.44
N SER A 847 -17.33 -32.47 -45.24
CA SER A 847 -18.40 -33.35 -45.73
C SER A 847 -17.95 -34.28 -46.87
N GLN A 848 -16.97 -33.87 -47.70
CA GLN A 848 -16.44 -34.72 -48.78
C GLN A 848 -15.52 -35.83 -48.26
N VAL A 849 -14.79 -35.61 -47.15
CA VAL A 849 -13.98 -36.65 -46.50
C VAL A 849 -14.86 -37.70 -45.80
N ALA A 850 -16.00 -37.26 -45.24
CA ALA A 850 -17.00 -38.17 -44.68
C ALA A 850 -17.69 -39.04 -45.75
N GLN A 851 -17.92 -38.52 -46.95
CA GLN A 851 -18.51 -39.27 -48.07
C GLN A 851 -17.51 -40.22 -48.74
N ALA A 852 -16.23 -39.85 -48.86
CA ALA A 852 -15.17 -40.73 -49.37
C ALA A 852 -14.87 -41.92 -48.43
N SER A 853 -15.20 -41.80 -47.14
CA SER A 853 -15.03 -42.87 -46.14
C SER A 853 -16.20 -43.87 -46.14
N ALA A 854 -17.38 -43.47 -46.63
CA ALA A 854 -18.57 -44.32 -46.70
C ALA A 854 -18.57 -45.27 -47.92
N ASP A 855 -17.95 -44.86 -49.03
CA ASP A 855 -17.87 -45.66 -50.27
C ASP A 855 -16.80 -46.78 -50.23
N MET A 856 -15.95 -46.83 -49.20
CA MET A 856 -14.92 -47.89 -49.05
C MET A 856 -15.43 -49.19 -48.39
N SER A 857 -16.72 -49.29 -48.07
CA SER A 857 -17.29 -50.44 -47.32
C SER A 857 -18.13 -51.42 -48.15
N LYS A 858 -18.14 -51.31 -49.49
CA LYS A 858 -18.79 -52.28 -50.38
C LYS A 858 -18.03 -52.45 -51.71
N ASP A 859 -16.99 -53.27 -51.73
CA ASP A 859 -16.98 -54.44 -52.64
C ASP A 859 -15.78 -55.34 -52.36
N SER A 860 -16.08 -56.62 -52.31
CA SER A 860 -15.18 -57.74 -52.07
C SER A 860 -14.74 -58.37 -53.38
N ASP A 861 -13.48 -58.81 -53.43
CA ASP A 861 -13.01 -60.11 -53.94
C ASP A 861 -11.78 -60.11 -54.87
N GLU A 862 -10.80 -60.87 -54.38
CA GLU A 862 -9.72 -61.61 -55.04
C GLU A 862 -8.81 -61.01 -56.13
N SER A 863 -7.57 -60.80 -55.69
CA SER A 863 -6.33 -61.48 -56.16
C SER A 863 -5.24 -60.69 -56.93
N ASP A 864 -4.09 -60.63 -56.25
CA ASP A 864 -2.69 -60.68 -56.72
C ASP A 864 -1.85 -59.42 -57.08
N LYS A 865 -1.00 -59.07 -56.08
CA LYS A 865 0.45 -58.73 -56.12
C LYS A 865 0.92 -57.39 -56.73
N LYS A 866 1.36 -56.44 -55.88
CA LYS A 866 2.71 -56.36 -55.27
C LYS A 866 2.88 -55.13 -54.34
N SER A 867 3.06 -55.42 -53.06
CA SER A 867 3.90 -54.73 -52.04
C SER A 867 4.19 -53.23 -52.14
N LEU A 868 3.73 -52.47 -51.14
CA LEU A 868 4.57 -51.57 -50.34
C LEU A 868 4.02 -51.49 -48.90
N LYS A 869 4.91 -51.77 -47.95
CA LYS A 869 4.68 -51.93 -46.51
C LYS A 869 4.69 -50.57 -45.82
N LEU A 870 3.78 -50.32 -44.88
CA LEU A 870 4.04 -49.44 -43.73
C LEU A 870 3.51 -50.14 -42.48
N GLY A 871 4.42 -50.51 -41.60
CA GLY A 871 4.14 -51.26 -40.38
C GLY A 871 3.81 -50.32 -39.22
N VAL A 872 2.66 -50.58 -38.58
CA VAL A 872 2.32 -50.07 -37.25
C VAL A 872 2.71 -51.16 -36.25
N LEU A 873 3.57 -50.81 -35.29
CA LEU A 873 3.97 -51.68 -34.17
C LEU A 873 3.03 -51.41 -32.98
N SER A 874 2.21 -52.40 -32.65
CA SER A 874 1.49 -52.54 -31.38
C SER A 874 2.22 -53.59 -30.54
N VAL A 875 2.43 -53.32 -29.25
CA VAL A 875 3.00 -54.29 -28.30
C VAL A 875 2.03 -54.45 -27.14
N ASP A 876 1.30 -55.57 -27.17
CA ASP A 876 0.60 -56.15 -26.02
C ASP A 876 1.55 -57.09 -25.28
N VAL A 877 1.58 -57.00 -23.95
CA VAL A 877 2.33 -57.90 -23.07
C VAL A 877 1.35 -58.80 -22.32
N ILE A 878 1.37 -60.10 -22.64
CA ILE A 878 0.80 -61.17 -21.82
C ILE A 878 1.90 -62.23 -21.63
N GLY A 879 2.21 -62.58 -20.37
CA GLY A 879 3.18 -63.62 -19.95
C GLY A 879 2.76 -65.04 -20.36
N TYR A 880 3.46 -66.14 -20.08
CA TYR A 880 4.53 -66.51 -19.15
C TYR A 880 5.37 -67.63 -19.81
N GLY A 881 6.63 -67.82 -19.40
CA GLY A 881 7.45 -68.97 -19.79
C GLY A 881 8.54 -69.26 -18.75
N ASP A 882 8.31 -70.31 -17.97
CA ASP A 882 9.11 -70.86 -16.88
C ASP A 882 10.39 -71.58 -17.38
N GLY A 883 11.46 -71.67 -16.58
CA GLY A 883 12.64 -72.49 -16.94
C GLY A 883 14.01 -72.21 -16.29
N THR A 884 14.10 -72.43 -14.98
CA THR A 884 15.25 -72.99 -14.21
C THR A 884 16.67 -72.37 -14.26
N GLY A 885 17.12 -71.92 -13.09
CA GLY A 885 18.53 -71.68 -12.74
C GLY A 885 18.70 -71.46 -11.22
N ASN A 886 19.00 -72.53 -10.51
CA ASN A 886 19.23 -72.71 -9.07
C ASN A 886 20.25 -71.71 -8.44
N ASP A 887 19.97 -71.13 -7.27
CA ASP A 887 20.55 -71.53 -5.96
C ASP A 887 20.47 -70.42 -4.88
N ASP A 888 19.93 -70.83 -3.72
CA ASP A 888 20.30 -70.49 -2.35
C ASP A 888 20.08 -69.10 -1.70
N ALA A 889 19.07 -69.10 -0.81
CA ALA A 889 19.21 -68.94 0.65
C ALA A 889 18.89 -67.59 1.36
N LYS A 890 17.93 -67.73 2.30
CA LYS A 890 17.74 -67.08 3.63
C LYS A 890 16.84 -65.83 3.78
N LYS A 891 15.66 -66.11 4.36
CA LYS A 891 15.06 -65.56 5.62
C LYS A 891 15.20 -64.04 5.88
N ASN A 892 14.09 -63.29 6.03
CA ASN A 892 13.24 -63.16 7.23
C ASN A 892 12.30 -61.91 7.16
N LYS A 893 11.03 -62.12 7.55
CA LYS A 893 10.08 -61.30 8.35
C LYS A 893 10.26 -59.76 8.39
N ALA A 894 9.28 -58.94 7.98
CA ALA A 894 7.94 -58.64 8.53
C ALA A 894 7.89 -57.62 9.71
N ARG A 895 7.10 -56.55 9.50
CA ARG A 895 6.25 -55.70 10.42
C ARG A 895 6.48 -54.20 10.12
N SER A 896 5.48 -53.46 9.64
CA SER A 896 4.27 -52.92 10.29
C SER A 896 4.53 -51.89 11.40
N GLY A 897 4.10 -50.65 11.14
CA GLY A 897 3.27 -49.86 12.04
C GLY A 897 3.96 -49.08 13.15
N SER A 898 4.04 -47.77 12.94
CA SER A 898 3.48 -46.72 13.82
C SER A 898 3.34 -45.44 13.01
#